data_AF-H3AHV9-F1
#
_entry.id   AF-H3AHV9-F1
#
_cell.length_a   1.000
_cell.length_b   1.000
_cell.length_c   1.000
_cell.angle_alpha   90.00
_cell.angle_beta   90.00
_cell.angle_gamma   90.00
#
_symmetry.space_group_name_H-M   'P 1'
#
loop_
_entity.id
_entity.type
_entity.pdbx_description
1 polymer ?
#
loop_
_entity_poly.entity_id
_entity_poly.type
_entity_poly.pdbx_seq_one_letter_code
_entity_poly.pdbx_strand_id
1 'polypeptide(L)'
;SSDPADWSTIDVKLRDTFAANQPGQNIGDFSASLCTYRTTKWYLTKDHFYRRKNNELLFIHSLSLSAGHVYCYICKLFLNKWSSFTSGFNDWKNSISRSCEHENTTDHHSAMLCLSSCRNTETRIDSNLVSEWQNILKCIVTAVQFLAEHGLPFCGDSVFCPKTATFLGCLELISHDPLLSDHLTKFANTGKGMPNYLSSTICDEFIQLMSDKILSIIVSKIRCSKYYSIIVESTPDLTHIDQLTIMIKYVQKNEEPMERFLKFIPIHGHYAEHLERTITLLLQELDIDLDDCHGQNYDIASNMSGKCRASGKDLKIKTLLFCSTRLLNLVGLCAAECCLAAVSFFSFIQSLYNFSASVCRWEVLTSHLEKCGNKGLTLETLSAVRWFARADDLATFIQNALTELSANNEQPKAAWHEACQLRAAMVKLETAVMTVGWGVILQRMNATSKALQELKIDLGSLSVLYDSLIDFIGQVRNDFEMYRTEAKMLTNTEVYKSRTRKRIFRELTPDVKLSKREMFIVEAHYTISDCLVLELRSRNEAYKELQSKFNSTETGLQKILRRHCPQDLKDGFPDEFCQLISLLGLEDMFPNVDICLRMYLAIPASNCSGERAFSLMKRVQKNHLRSTVKQDKLTAVLVIENSFT
;
A
#
# COMPACT_ATOMS: atom_id res chain seq x y z
N SER A 1 -12.64 27.11 38.51
CA SER A 1 -13.78 28.04 38.38
C SER A 1 -13.38 29.19 37.47
N SER A 2 -14.27 29.65 36.60
CA SER A 2 -14.08 30.87 35.79
C SER A 2 -14.36 32.16 36.56
N ASP A 3 -14.87 32.03 37.78
CA ASP A 3 -15.25 33.13 38.63
C ASP A 3 -14.06 33.60 39.49
N PRO A 4 -13.66 34.88 39.40
CA PRO A 4 -12.61 35.44 40.24
C PRO A 4 -12.88 35.35 41.75
N ALA A 5 -14.12 35.26 42.23
CA ALA A 5 -14.41 35.12 43.65
C ALA A 5 -13.90 33.79 44.23
N ASP A 6 -13.93 32.72 43.44
CA ASP A 6 -13.54 31.36 43.86
C ASP A 6 -12.02 31.10 43.82
N TRP A 7 -11.23 32.08 43.36
CA TRP A 7 -9.77 31.95 43.29
C TRP A 7 -9.13 32.11 44.67
N SER A 8 -9.16 31.04 45.47
CA SER A 8 -8.50 30.98 46.78
C SER A 8 -6.99 30.78 46.68
N THR A 9 -6.54 30.04 45.64
CA THR A 9 -5.14 29.70 45.40
C THR A 9 -4.82 29.99 43.94
N ILE A 10 -3.88 30.90 43.70
CA ILE A 10 -3.47 31.31 42.35
C ILE A 10 -2.20 30.55 41.98
N ASP A 11 -2.35 29.55 41.12
CA ASP A 11 -1.23 28.79 40.57
C ASP A 11 -0.84 29.30 39.16
N VAL A 12 0.27 28.77 38.64
CA VAL A 12 0.80 29.15 37.32
C VAL A 12 -0.20 28.80 36.21
N LYS A 13 -0.90 27.67 36.31
CA LYS A 13 -1.90 27.23 35.33
C LYS A 13 -3.07 28.19 35.24
N LEU A 14 -3.58 28.67 36.37
CA LEU A 14 -4.69 29.61 36.42
C LEU A 14 -4.28 30.98 35.86
N ARG A 15 -3.06 31.43 36.14
CA ARG A 15 -2.49 32.65 35.52
C ARG A 15 -2.37 32.54 34.01
N ASP A 16 -1.82 31.44 33.49
CA ASP A 16 -1.65 31.24 32.05
C ASP A 16 -3.00 31.11 31.32
N THR A 17 -3.96 30.39 31.93
CA THR A 17 -5.31 30.20 31.36
C THR A 17 -6.05 31.53 31.19
N PHE A 18 -6.04 32.39 32.22
CA PHE A 18 -6.74 33.68 32.19
C PHE A 18 -5.89 34.84 31.65
N ALA A 19 -4.60 34.60 31.37
CA ALA A 19 -3.80 35.50 30.55
C ALA A 19 -4.20 35.40 29.08
N ALA A 20 -4.44 34.19 28.58
CA ALA A 20 -4.91 33.91 27.23
C ALA A 20 -6.41 34.19 27.03
N ASN A 21 -7.25 33.88 28.03
CA ASN A 21 -8.71 34.00 27.94
C ASN A 21 -9.26 34.97 28.99
N GLN A 22 -10.12 35.91 28.60
CA GLN A 22 -10.82 36.76 29.59
C GLN A 22 -11.83 35.90 30.38
N PRO A 23 -11.94 36.06 31.72
CA PRO A 23 -12.97 35.39 32.49
C PRO A 23 -14.35 35.83 32.01
N GLY A 24 -15.31 34.90 31.99
CA GLY A 24 -16.69 35.20 31.59
C GLY A 24 -17.30 36.26 32.51
N GLN A 25 -17.77 37.37 31.95
CA GLN A 25 -18.37 38.46 32.70
C GLN A 25 -19.88 38.23 32.85
N ASN A 26 -20.36 38.03 34.07
CA ASN A 26 -21.79 37.92 34.38
C ASN A 26 -22.44 39.32 34.42
N ILE A 27 -22.79 39.88 33.25
CA ILE A 27 -23.41 41.23 33.10
C ILE A 27 -24.96 41.13 32.98
N GLY A 28 -25.54 39.99 33.36
CA GLY A 28 -26.96 39.67 33.14
C GLY A 28 -27.88 39.90 34.34
N ASP A 29 -27.43 39.56 35.56
CA ASP A 29 -28.25 39.60 36.77
C ASP A 29 -27.51 40.36 37.89
N PHE A 30 -28.09 41.49 38.33
CA PHE A 30 -27.56 42.34 39.39
C PHE A 30 -28.34 42.24 40.70
N SER A 31 -29.32 41.32 40.80
CA SER A 31 -30.20 41.19 41.97
C SER A 31 -29.43 40.96 43.28
N ALA A 32 -28.32 40.24 43.22
CA ALA A 32 -27.42 39.95 44.35
C ALA A 32 -26.55 41.14 44.81
N SER A 33 -26.55 42.27 44.09
CA SER A 33 -25.69 43.44 44.38
C SER A 33 -26.33 44.49 45.31
N LEU A 34 -27.49 44.22 45.90
CA LEU A 34 -28.21 45.20 46.72
C LEU A 34 -27.35 45.68 47.91
N CYS A 35 -27.11 46.99 47.98
CA CYS A 35 -26.49 47.65 49.12
C CYS A 35 -27.39 48.77 49.65
N THR A 36 -27.64 48.81 50.96
CA THR A 36 -28.45 49.84 51.62
C THR A 36 -27.59 50.86 52.34
N TYR A 37 -27.69 52.13 51.95
CA TYR A 37 -27.03 53.23 52.64
C TYR A 37 -28.08 54.13 53.30
N ARG A 38 -28.13 54.13 54.64
CA ARG A 38 -29.11 54.84 55.49
C ARG A 38 -30.57 54.44 55.21
N THR A 39 -31.14 54.91 54.10
CA THR A 39 -32.54 54.64 53.65
C THR A 39 -32.65 54.37 52.15
N THR A 40 -31.55 54.53 51.39
CA THR A 40 -31.55 54.39 49.92
C THR A 40 -30.96 53.04 49.52
N LYS A 41 -31.67 52.31 48.65
CA LYS A 41 -31.20 51.06 48.05
C LYS A 41 -30.41 51.37 46.78
N TRP A 42 -29.20 50.83 46.69
CA TRP A 42 -28.32 50.92 45.53
C TRP A 42 -28.13 49.53 44.92
N TYR A 43 -28.12 49.47 43.60
CA TYR A 43 -27.84 48.26 42.82
C TYR A 43 -26.71 48.56 41.84
N LEU A 44 -25.93 47.53 41.52
CA LEU A 44 -25.02 47.57 40.39
C LEU A 44 -25.84 47.70 39.09
N THR A 45 -25.40 48.57 38.19
CA THR A 45 -25.98 48.72 36.84
C THR A 45 -24.93 48.47 35.78
N LYS A 46 -25.35 48.22 34.53
CA LYS A 46 -24.43 48.04 33.41
C LYS A 46 -23.46 49.21 33.23
N ASP A 47 -23.89 50.44 33.52
CA ASP A 47 -23.09 51.66 33.39
C ASP A 47 -21.78 51.61 34.20
N HIS A 48 -21.72 50.81 35.25
CA HIS A 48 -20.54 50.63 36.09
C HIS A 48 -19.37 49.94 35.39
N PHE A 49 -19.63 49.26 34.26
CA PHE A 49 -18.63 48.60 33.43
C PHE A 49 -18.24 49.43 32.20
N TYR A 50 -18.78 50.65 32.05
CA TYR A 50 -18.46 51.52 30.92
C TYR A 50 -17.92 52.86 31.38
N ARG A 51 -16.97 53.43 30.62
CA ARG A 51 -16.42 54.76 30.81
C ARG A 51 -16.61 55.58 29.55
N ARG A 52 -16.99 56.86 29.70
CA ARG A 52 -16.98 57.82 28.61
C ARG A 52 -15.59 58.46 28.48
N LYS A 53 -14.95 58.34 27.32
CA LYS A 53 -13.68 59.02 26.99
C LYS A 53 -13.80 59.61 25.60
N ASN A 54 -13.57 60.92 25.44
CA ASN A 54 -13.68 61.63 24.15
C ASN A 54 -14.98 61.32 23.36
N ASN A 55 -16.15 61.37 24.03
CA ASN A 55 -17.47 60.99 23.51
C ASN A 55 -17.72 59.52 23.17
N GLU A 56 -16.75 58.62 23.34
CA GLU A 56 -16.94 57.17 23.18
C GLU A 56 -17.18 56.47 24.53
N LEU A 57 -18.09 55.49 24.54
CA LEU A 57 -18.32 54.58 25.67
C LEU A 57 -17.39 53.37 25.53
N LEU A 58 -16.38 53.28 26.38
CA LEU A 58 -15.41 52.20 26.45
C LEU A 58 -15.77 51.23 27.56
N PHE A 59 -15.73 49.94 27.28
CA PHE A 59 -15.99 48.90 28.26
C PHE A 59 -14.74 48.55 29.08
N ILE A 60 -14.89 48.41 30.40
CA ILE A 60 -13.81 48.08 31.33
C ILE A 60 -13.66 46.56 31.41
N HIS A 61 -12.82 46.02 30.53
CA HIS A 61 -12.60 44.57 30.42
C HIS A 61 -11.98 43.91 31.67
N SER A 62 -11.34 44.68 32.56
CA SER A 62 -10.61 44.15 33.72
C SER A 62 -11.51 43.74 34.91
N LEU A 63 -12.80 44.10 34.88
CA LEU A 63 -13.73 43.89 36.00
C LEU A 63 -14.67 42.69 35.74
N SER A 64 -14.95 41.93 36.79
CA SER A 64 -15.91 40.82 36.78
C SER A 64 -16.81 40.87 38.01
N LEU A 65 -18.08 40.50 37.84
CA LEU A 65 -19.09 40.45 38.89
C LEU A 65 -19.19 39.03 39.46
N SER A 66 -19.12 38.92 40.79
CA SER A 66 -19.41 37.67 41.49
C SER A 66 -19.93 37.90 42.90
N ALA A 67 -20.91 37.09 43.31
CA ALA A 67 -21.53 37.14 44.64
C ALA A 67 -21.90 38.56 45.11
N GLY A 68 -22.39 39.41 44.19
CA GLY A 68 -22.77 40.80 44.48
C GLY A 68 -21.61 41.78 44.66
N HIS A 69 -20.36 41.38 44.35
CA HIS A 69 -19.16 42.22 44.45
C HIS A 69 -18.42 42.30 43.11
N VAL A 70 -17.70 43.39 42.87
CA VAL A 70 -16.88 43.58 41.66
C VAL A 70 -15.41 43.28 41.97
N TYR A 71 -14.79 42.45 41.15
CA TYR A 71 -13.38 42.06 41.24
C TYR A 71 -12.61 42.53 40.00
N CYS A 72 -11.40 43.05 40.20
CA CYS A 72 -10.44 43.22 39.11
C CYS A 72 -9.65 41.91 38.97
N TYR A 73 -9.97 41.11 37.96
CA TYR A 73 -9.37 39.78 37.81
C TYR A 73 -7.86 39.88 37.56
N ILE A 74 -7.41 40.93 36.85
CA ILE A 74 -6.00 41.18 36.54
C ILE A 74 -5.21 41.44 37.82
N CYS A 75 -5.73 42.33 38.67
CA CYS A 75 -5.14 42.60 39.97
C CYS A 75 -5.18 41.36 40.88
N LYS A 76 -6.27 40.59 40.85
CA LYS A 76 -6.37 39.38 41.66
C LYS A 76 -5.35 38.31 41.23
N LEU A 77 -5.04 38.17 39.94
CA LEU A 77 -4.06 37.20 39.44
C LEU A 77 -2.61 37.56 39.75
N PHE A 78 -2.25 38.84 39.63
CA PHE A 78 -0.85 39.28 39.60
C PHE A 78 -0.41 40.12 40.80
N LEU A 79 -1.34 40.66 41.60
CA LEU A 79 -0.98 41.38 42.84
C LEU A 79 -1.13 40.46 44.04
N ASN A 80 -0.10 40.44 44.89
CA ASN A 80 -0.10 39.74 46.18
C ASN A 80 -0.45 40.68 47.34
N LYS A 81 -1.19 41.76 47.07
CA LYS A 81 -1.56 42.80 48.04
C LYS A 81 -3.08 42.86 48.18
N TRP A 82 -3.52 43.18 49.40
CA TRP A 82 -4.93 43.40 49.68
C TRP A 82 -5.40 44.75 49.13
N SER A 83 -6.43 44.72 48.30
CA SER A 83 -7.13 45.89 47.77
C SER A 83 -8.63 45.62 47.68
N SER A 84 -9.46 46.66 47.68
CA SER A 84 -10.91 46.53 47.57
C SER A 84 -11.36 45.76 46.32
N PHE A 85 -10.59 45.85 45.23
CA PHE A 85 -10.88 45.16 43.97
C PHE A 85 -10.31 43.73 43.90
N THR A 86 -9.48 43.31 44.85
CA THR A 86 -9.03 41.91 45.00
C THR A 86 -9.90 41.12 45.99
N SER A 87 -10.46 41.77 47.01
CA SER A 87 -11.31 41.17 48.04
C SER A 87 -12.81 41.29 47.75
N GLY A 88 -13.22 42.25 46.91
CA GLY A 88 -14.60 42.42 46.42
C GLY A 88 -15.11 43.82 46.70
N PHE A 89 -15.32 44.61 45.65
CA PHE A 89 -15.79 45.99 45.75
C PHE A 89 -17.31 46.06 45.74
N ASN A 90 -17.90 46.84 46.65
CA ASN A 90 -19.36 46.99 46.83
C ASN A 90 -19.85 48.42 47.12
N ASP A 91 -19.01 49.45 46.96
CA ASP A 91 -19.41 50.86 47.14
C ASP A 91 -19.98 51.44 45.83
N TRP A 92 -21.27 51.21 45.59
CA TRP A 92 -21.96 51.67 44.38
C TRP A 92 -22.11 53.18 44.27
N LYS A 93 -22.04 53.90 45.40
CA LYS A 93 -22.18 55.36 45.42
C LYS A 93 -20.97 56.04 44.80
N ASN A 94 -19.77 55.49 45.03
CA ASN A 94 -18.50 56.02 44.54
C ASN A 94 -17.85 55.09 43.50
N SER A 95 -18.60 54.19 42.89
CA SER A 95 -18.07 53.14 42.02
C SER A 95 -17.25 53.68 40.86
N ILE A 96 -17.76 54.71 40.16
CA ILE A 96 -17.10 55.30 39.00
C ILE A 96 -15.78 55.98 39.41
N SER A 97 -15.77 56.75 40.51
CA SER A 97 -14.56 57.41 40.98
C SER A 97 -13.53 56.41 41.52
N ARG A 98 -13.97 55.40 42.29
CA ARG A 98 -13.09 54.35 42.84
C ARG A 98 -12.51 53.44 41.77
N SER A 99 -13.27 53.08 40.74
CA SER A 99 -12.75 52.33 39.58
C SER A 99 -11.73 53.17 38.80
N CYS A 100 -11.94 54.49 38.70
CA CYS A 100 -10.97 55.39 38.07
C CYS A 100 -9.68 55.55 38.88
N GLU A 101 -9.79 55.66 40.20
CA GLU A 101 -8.63 55.65 41.10
C GLU A 101 -7.86 54.34 40.95
N HIS A 102 -8.55 53.20 40.97
CA HIS A 102 -7.95 51.86 40.84
C HIS A 102 -7.15 51.69 39.55
N GLU A 103 -7.74 52.02 38.40
CA GLU A 103 -7.09 51.87 37.08
C GLU A 103 -5.82 52.70 36.95
N ASN A 104 -5.74 53.84 37.64
CA ASN A 104 -4.59 54.74 37.62
C ASN A 104 -3.56 54.43 38.73
N THR A 105 -3.78 53.37 39.53
CA THR A 105 -2.78 52.96 40.52
C THR A 105 -1.57 52.31 39.85
N THR A 106 -0.38 52.55 40.41
CA THR A 106 0.87 51.88 39.98
C THR A 106 0.76 50.35 40.09
N ASP A 107 0.04 49.86 41.10
CA ASP A 107 -0.20 48.43 41.29
C ASP A 107 -1.03 47.86 40.12
N HIS A 108 -2.12 48.51 39.70
CA HIS A 108 -2.90 48.08 38.53
C HIS A 108 -2.07 48.11 37.23
N HIS A 109 -1.32 49.17 37.00
CA HIS A 109 -0.42 49.26 35.85
C HIS A 109 0.63 48.15 35.83
N SER A 110 1.22 47.81 36.98
CA SER A 110 2.18 46.71 37.09
C SER A 110 1.55 45.35 36.75
N ALA A 111 0.32 45.10 37.22
CA ALA A 111 -0.43 43.89 36.93
C ALA A 111 -0.79 43.77 35.43
N MET A 112 -1.14 44.90 34.80
CA MET A 112 -1.39 44.99 33.36
C MET A 112 -0.12 44.71 32.53
N LEU A 113 1.03 45.19 32.97
CA LEU A 113 2.32 44.89 32.33
C LEU A 113 2.68 43.41 32.47
N CYS A 114 2.50 42.81 33.66
CA CYS A 114 2.69 41.37 33.85
C CYS A 114 1.78 40.53 32.95
N LEU A 115 0.49 40.89 32.84
CA LEU A 115 -0.45 40.24 31.93
C LEU A 115 0.03 40.33 30.47
N SER A 116 0.52 41.50 30.05
CA SER A 116 1.02 41.73 28.69
C SER A 116 2.27 40.88 28.40
N SER A 117 3.20 40.80 29.35
CA SER A 117 4.37 39.92 29.24
C SER A 117 4.00 38.43 29.23
N CYS A 118 2.96 38.01 29.96
CA CYS A 118 2.46 36.64 29.91
C CYS A 118 1.77 36.29 28.59
N ARG A 119 1.19 37.27 27.89
CA ARG A 119 0.57 37.09 26.56
C ARG A 119 1.59 36.97 25.43
N ASN A 120 2.77 37.57 25.58
CA ASN A 120 3.84 37.46 24.60
C ASN A 120 4.55 36.11 24.74
N THR A 121 4.14 35.13 23.94
CA THR A 121 4.68 33.77 23.94
C THR A 121 6.04 33.63 23.24
N GLU A 122 6.47 34.63 22.47
CA GLU A 122 7.71 34.57 21.65
C GLU A 122 9.02 34.61 22.45
N THR A 123 9.00 35.04 23.71
CA THR A 123 10.22 35.22 24.53
C THR A 123 10.29 34.31 25.76
N ARG A 124 9.40 33.31 25.88
CA ARG A 124 9.43 32.35 27.00
C ARG A 124 10.56 31.33 26.81
N ILE A 125 11.22 30.91 27.89
CA ILE A 125 12.21 29.82 27.87
C ILE A 125 11.57 28.53 27.30
N ASP A 126 10.29 28.33 27.57
CA ASP A 126 9.51 27.19 27.08
C ASP A 126 9.39 27.17 25.54
N SER A 127 9.31 28.31 24.86
CA SER A 127 9.22 28.34 23.39
C SER A 127 10.53 27.91 22.73
N ASN A 128 11.68 28.30 23.32
CA ASN A 128 12.99 27.86 22.86
C ASN A 128 13.18 26.35 23.09
N LEU A 129 12.80 25.84 24.27
CA LEU A 129 12.86 24.41 24.58
C LEU A 129 12.01 23.58 23.61
N VAL A 130 10.80 24.03 23.28
CA VAL A 130 9.92 23.36 22.31
C VAL A 130 10.57 23.30 20.92
N SER A 131 11.24 24.37 20.48
CA SER A 131 11.92 24.39 19.18
C SER A 131 13.09 23.41 19.10
N GLU A 132 13.84 23.24 20.19
CA GLU A 132 14.95 22.28 20.28
C GLU A 132 14.44 20.83 20.15
N TRP A 133 13.40 20.49 20.91
CA TRP A 133 12.79 19.15 20.84
C TRP A 133 12.15 18.86 19.48
N GLN A 134 11.53 19.86 18.83
CA GLN A 134 10.99 19.70 17.49
C GLN A 134 12.08 19.32 16.46
N ASN A 135 13.29 19.85 16.59
CA ASN A 135 14.39 19.51 15.69
C ASN A 135 14.90 18.08 15.94
N ILE A 136 15.05 17.67 17.21
CA ILE A 136 15.42 16.29 17.57
C ILE A 136 14.37 15.30 17.01
N LEU A 137 13.08 15.61 17.18
CA LEU A 137 11.99 14.77 16.67
C LEU A 137 11.99 14.68 15.14
N LYS A 138 12.29 15.78 14.43
CA LYS A 138 12.46 15.74 12.97
C LYS A 138 13.57 14.78 12.56
N CYS A 139 14.73 14.81 13.23
CA CYS A 139 15.82 13.88 12.95
C CYS A 139 15.41 12.41 13.15
N ILE A 140 14.66 12.13 14.21
CA ILE A 140 14.11 10.78 14.49
C ILE A 140 13.15 10.34 13.38
N VAL A 141 12.21 11.20 12.99
CA VAL A 141 11.27 10.92 11.91
C VAL A 141 11.99 10.67 10.58
N THR A 142 13.00 11.48 10.25
CA THR A 142 13.82 11.30 9.03
C THR A 142 14.57 9.97 9.06
N ALA A 143 15.13 9.57 10.20
CA ALA A 143 15.79 8.27 10.34
C ALA A 143 14.80 7.12 10.16
N VAL A 144 13.60 7.22 10.75
CA VAL A 144 12.54 6.21 10.59
C VAL A 144 12.09 6.11 9.14
N GLN A 145 11.87 7.24 8.48
CA GLN A 145 11.49 7.31 7.07
C GLN A 145 12.55 6.66 6.19
N PHE A 146 13.82 7.01 6.36
CA PHE A 146 14.93 6.45 5.59
C PHE A 146 14.98 4.92 5.73
N LEU A 147 14.87 4.40 6.95
CA LEU A 147 14.90 2.96 7.20
C LEU A 147 13.70 2.25 6.58
N ALA A 148 12.51 2.84 6.66
CA ALA A 148 11.30 2.29 6.05
C ALA A 148 11.42 2.25 4.52
N GLU A 149 11.77 3.37 3.88
CA GLU A 149 11.89 3.49 2.42
C GLU A 149 12.94 2.55 1.80
N HIS A 150 14.03 2.28 2.54
CA HIS A 150 15.10 1.41 2.07
C HIS A 150 14.94 -0.05 2.53
N GLY A 151 13.86 -0.34 3.28
CA GLY A 151 13.60 -1.68 3.78
C GLY A 151 14.67 -2.19 4.75
N LEU A 152 15.26 -1.29 5.52
CA LEU A 152 16.35 -1.59 6.46
C LEU A 152 15.80 -2.00 7.84
N PRO A 153 16.53 -2.85 8.58
CA PRO A 153 16.17 -3.16 9.96
C PRO A 153 16.21 -1.90 10.84
N PHE A 154 15.23 -1.75 11.73
CA PHE A 154 15.27 -0.70 12.75
C PHE A 154 16.18 -1.09 13.94
N CYS A 155 16.31 -2.40 14.24
CA CYS A 155 17.14 -2.90 15.33
C CYS A 155 17.99 -4.10 14.87
N GLY A 156 19.20 -4.25 15.42
CA GLY A 156 20.00 -5.47 15.33
C GLY A 156 19.65 -6.43 16.48
N ASP A 157 19.75 -7.73 16.24
CA ASP A 157 19.27 -8.83 17.13
C ASP A 157 19.92 -8.93 18.52
N SER A 158 20.80 -8.03 18.93
CA SER A 158 21.45 -8.14 20.24
C SER A 158 20.91 -7.12 21.23
N VAL A 159 20.15 -7.63 22.20
CA VAL A 159 19.78 -7.00 23.49
C VAL A 159 21.02 -6.51 24.28
N PHE A 160 22.24 -6.83 23.81
CA PHE A 160 23.51 -6.64 24.51
C PHE A 160 24.46 -5.60 23.89
N CYS A 161 24.13 -4.97 22.76
CA CYS A 161 24.98 -3.92 22.17
C CYS A 161 24.18 -2.74 21.59
N PRO A 162 24.13 -1.58 22.30
CA PRO A 162 23.48 -0.37 21.80
C PRO A 162 24.09 0.19 20.51
N LYS A 163 25.38 -0.08 20.24
CA LYS A 163 26.12 0.44 19.08
C LYS A 163 25.85 -0.28 17.74
N THR A 164 24.91 -1.25 17.71
CA THR A 164 24.69 -2.11 16.53
C THR A 164 23.28 -2.00 15.94
N ALA A 165 22.41 -1.17 16.52
CA ALA A 165 21.08 -0.91 15.96
C ALA A 165 21.17 0.12 14.84
N THR A 166 20.70 -0.24 13.64
CA THR A 166 20.76 0.63 12.45
C THR A 166 20.07 1.97 12.66
N PHE A 167 18.99 2.02 13.44
CA PHE A 167 18.34 3.26 13.86
C PHE A 167 19.26 4.20 14.65
N LEU A 168 19.99 3.67 15.64
CA LEU A 168 20.97 4.47 16.38
C LEU A 168 22.14 4.89 15.50
N GLY A 169 22.58 4.01 14.58
CA GLY A 169 23.59 4.35 13.58
C GLY A 169 23.16 5.48 12.62
N CYS A 170 21.88 5.50 12.21
CA CYS A 170 21.32 6.61 11.44
C CYS A 170 21.29 7.92 12.25
N LEU A 171 20.91 7.86 13.52
CA LEU A 171 20.93 9.04 14.39
C LEU A 171 22.35 9.55 14.65
N GLU A 172 23.32 8.65 14.84
CA GLU A 172 24.75 9.00 14.90
C GLU A 172 25.22 9.65 13.60
N LEU A 173 24.80 9.14 12.43
CA LEU A 173 25.14 9.75 11.15
C LEU A 173 24.54 11.16 10.99
N ILE A 174 23.30 11.36 11.44
CA ILE A 174 22.62 12.67 11.40
C ILE A 174 23.21 13.64 12.45
N SER A 175 23.92 13.13 13.46
CA SER A 175 24.48 13.91 14.59
C SER A 175 25.65 14.85 14.25
N HIS A 176 25.85 15.16 12.96
CA HIS A 176 26.66 16.31 12.54
C HIS A 176 26.00 17.65 12.93
N ASP A 177 24.71 17.65 13.28
CA ASP A 177 24.04 18.77 13.95
C ASP A 177 24.48 18.86 15.44
N PRO A 178 25.04 19.99 15.90
CA PRO A 178 25.48 20.19 17.29
C PRO A 178 24.40 19.85 18.32
N LEU A 179 23.12 20.13 18.02
CA LEU A 179 22.00 19.90 18.94
C LEU A 179 21.74 18.41 19.16
N LEU A 180 21.80 17.61 18.08
CA LEU A 180 21.60 16.17 18.16
C LEU A 180 22.82 15.48 18.79
N SER A 181 24.03 15.99 18.52
CA SER A 181 25.27 15.51 19.15
C SER A 181 25.26 15.71 20.67
N ASP A 182 24.87 16.90 21.13
CA ASP A 182 24.71 17.21 22.55
C ASP A 182 23.62 16.35 23.21
N HIS A 183 22.55 16.04 22.47
CA HIS A 183 21.48 15.18 22.95
C HIS A 183 21.95 13.72 23.09
N LEU A 184 22.61 13.16 22.07
CA LEU A 184 23.13 11.80 22.10
C LEU A 184 24.18 11.62 23.21
N THR A 185 25.10 12.59 23.38
CA THR A 185 26.12 12.53 24.43
C THR A 185 25.51 12.59 25.84
N LYS A 186 24.46 13.39 26.05
CA LYS A 186 23.76 13.50 27.35
C LYS A 186 22.90 12.29 27.68
N PHE A 187 22.31 11.62 26.69
CA PHE A 187 21.21 10.67 26.93
C PHE A 187 21.41 9.24 26.40
N ALA A 188 22.43 8.95 25.59
CA ALA A 188 22.62 7.63 24.99
C ALA A 188 22.99 6.52 26.00
N ASN A 189 23.36 6.85 27.25
CA ASN A 189 23.82 5.87 28.25
C ASN A 189 23.28 6.09 29.69
N THR A 190 22.25 6.92 29.89
CA THR A 190 21.79 7.33 31.24
C THR A 190 20.88 6.33 31.97
N GLY A 191 20.65 5.13 31.40
CA GLY A 191 19.82 4.10 32.02
C GLY A 191 18.31 4.37 31.91
N LYS A 192 17.50 3.74 32.78
CA LYS A 192 16.03 3.92 32.82
C LYS A 192 15.66 5.17 33.62
N GLY A 193 14.70 5.96 33.13
CA GLY A 193 14.05 7.03 33.91
C GLY A 193 14.15 8.45 33.35
N MET A 194 14.91 8.67 32.27
CA MET A 194 14.97 9.96 31.56
C MET A 194 14.40 9.80 30.13
N PRO A 195 13.52 10.69 29.65
CA PRO A 195 12.94 10.60 28.31
C PRO A 195 14.00 10.95 27.26
N ASN A 196 14.64 9.92 26.70
CA ASN A 196 15.71 10.10 25.71
C ASN A 196 15.25 9.91 24.25
N TYR A 197 14.04 9.37 24.00
CA TYR A 197 13.52 9.10 22.64
C TYR A 197 14.41 8.23 21.74
N LEU A 198 15.39 7.52 22.32
CA LEU A 198 16.37 6.67 21.62
C LEU A 198 16.08 5.17 21.78
N SER A 199 15.10 4.78 22.60
CA SER A 199 14.79 3.38 22.83
C SER A 199 14.05 2.74 21.65
N SER A 200 14.19 1.42 21.50
CA SER A 200 13.45 0.64 20.51
C SER A 200 11.94 0.75 20.70
N THR A 201 11.46 0.85 21.94
CA THR A 201 10.03 1.03 22.24
C THR A 201 9.49 2.36 21.73
N ILE A 202 10.26 3.44 21.88
CA ILE A 202 9.86 4.76 21.40
C ILE A 202 9.96 4.82 19.87
N CYS A 203 10.96 4.17 19.27
CA CYS A 203 11.03 3.99 17.82
C CYS A 203 9.77 3.28 17.27
N ASP A 204 9.32 2.21 17.95
CA ASP A 204 8.09 1.51 17.59
C ASP A 204 6.85 2.41 17.73
N GLU A 205 6.78 3.24 18.78
CA GLU A 205 5.71 4.25 18.94
C GLU A 205 5.73 5.28 17.79
N PHE A 206 6.90 5.79 17.39
CA PHE A 206 7.00 6.70 16.25
C PHE A 206 6.55 6.04 14.94
N ILE A 207 6.94 4.79 14.71
CA ILE A 207 6.51 4.03 13.52
C ILE A 207 4.98 3.93 13.49
N GLN A 208 4.34 3.62 14.63
CA GLN A 208 2.87 3.55 14.70
C GLN A 208 2.24 4.93 14.46
N LEU A 209 2.70 5.98 15.14
CA LEU A 209 2.16 7.33 14.98
C LEU A 209 2.29 7.85 13.53
N MET A 210 3.43 7.59 12.88
CA MET A 210 3.65 7.94 11.48
C MET A 210 2.71 7.16 10.57
N SER A 211 2.61 5.84 10.77
CA SER A 211 1.71 4.97 10.02
C SER A 211 0.26 5.41 10.15
N ASP A 212 -0.24 5.63 11.37
CA ASP A 212 -1.62 6.06 11.62
C ASP A 212 -1.91 7.40 10.95
N LYS A 213 -0.96 8.33 11.00
CA LYS A 213 -1.10 9.62 10.33
C LYS A 213 -1.16 9.46 8.81
N ILE A 214 -0.29 8.66 8.22
CA ILE A 214 -0.26 8.38 6.78
C ILE A 214 -1.54 7.66 6.35
N LEU A 215 -1.97 6.64 7.10
CA LEU A 215 -3.20 5.90 6.84
C LEU A 215 -4.41 6.83 6.89
N SER A 216 -4.50 7.73 7.87
CA SER A 216 -5.57 8.73 7.94
C SER A 216 -5.61 9.65 6.71
N ILE A 217 -4.44 10.01 6.18
CA ILE A 217 -4.33 10.81 4.95
C ILE A 217 -4.79 9.98 3.74
N ILE A 218 -4.36 8.73 3.62
CA ILE A 218 -4.76 7.83 2.54
C ILE A 218 -6.29 7.64 2.55
N VAL A 219 -6.87 7.34 3.71
CA VAL A 219 -8.33 7.19 3.89
C VAL A 219 -9.05 8.48 3.50
N SER A 220 -8.54 9.65 3.92
CA SER A 220 -9.15 10.93 3.55
C SER A 220 -9.15 11.16 2.03
N LYS A 221 -8.08 10.75 1.33
CA LYS A 221 -7.98 10.84 -0.14
C LYS A 221 -8.95 9.90 -0.84
N ILE A 222 -9.08 8.66 -0.37
CA ILE A 222 -10.04 7.67 -0.90
C ILE A 222 -11.48 8.18 -0.73
N ARG A 223 -11.80 8.79 0.41
CA ARG A 223 -13.13 9.38 0.63
C ARG A 223 -13.39 10.58 -0.30
N CYS A 224 -12.36 11.39 -0.55
CA CYS A 224 -12.47 12.51 -1.50
C CYS A 224 -12.64 12.05 -2.95
N SER A 225 -12.07 10.90 -3.34
CA SER A 225 -12.22 10.36 -4.69
C SER A 225 -13.58 9.74 -4.94
N LYS A 226 -14.30 9.37 -3.88
CA LYS A 226 -15.59 8.67 -3.88
C LYS A 226 -15.49 7.27 -4.48
N TYR A 227 -15.10 7.13 -5.74
CA TYR A 227 -14.98 5.83 -6.39
C TYR A 227 -13.62 5.19 -6.14
N TYR A 228 -13.62 3.91 -5.80
CA TYR A 228 -12.40 3.14 -5.60
C TYR A 228 -12.61 1.65 -5.95
N SER A 229 -11.50 0.93 -6.05
CA SER A 229 -11.48 -0.54 -6.17
C SER A 229 -10.55 -1.15 -5.14
N ILE A 230 -10.83 -2.41 -4.78
CA ILE A 230 -10.02 -3.16 -3.83
C ILE A 230 -9.24 -4.24 -4.58
N ILE A 231 -7.96 -4.35 -4.25
CA ILE A 231 -7.09 -5.43 -4.72
C ILE A 231 -6.69 -6.27 -3.50
N VAL A 232 -6.97 -7.56 -3.56
CA VAL A 232 -6.83 -8.50 -2.46
C VAL A 232 -5.99 -9.69 -2.90
N GLU A 233 -4.90 -9.92 -2.19
CA GLU A 233 -3.99 -11.03 -2.46
C GLU A 233 -3.67 -11.78 -1.18
N SER A 234 -3.57 -13.10 -1.24
CA SER A 234 -3.12 -13.90 -0.10
C SER A 234 -1.82 -14.60 -0.44
N THR A 235 -0.82 -14.48 0.43
CA THR A 235 0.41 -15.24 0.29
C THR A 235 0.85 -15.77 1.65
N PRO A 236 1.30 -17.03 1.75
CA PRO A 236 1.91 -17.54 2.98
C PRO A 236 3.21 -16.81 3.26
N ASP A 237 3.37 -16.34 4.51
CA ASP A 237 4.64 -15.81 4.99
C ASP A 237 5.63 -16.91 5.39
N LEU A 238 6.86 -16.53 5.78
CA LEU A 238 7.89 -17.51 6.21
C LEU A 238 7.49 -18.34 7.45
N THR A 239 6.49 -17.89 8.20
CA THR A 239 5.94 -18.61 9.36
C THR A 239 4.77 -19.51 9.00
N HIS A 240 4.49 -19.70 7.70
CA HIS A 240 3.36 -20.46 7.16
C HIS A 240 1.99 -19.91 7.60
N ILE A 241 1.92 -18.61 7.91
CA ILE A 241 0.65 -17.91 8.13
C ILE A 241 0.31 -17.19 6.82
N ASP A 242 -0.88 -17.42 6.30
CA ASP A 242 -1.35 -16.70 5.12
C ASP A 242 -1.64 -15.24 5.49
N GLN A 243 -0.99 -14.32 4.78
CA GLN A 243 -1.19 -12.89 4.94
C GLN A 243 -2.06 -12.38 3.80
N LEU A 244 -3.22 -11.82 4.15
CA LEU A 244 -4.12 -11.15 3.23
C LEU A 244 -3.71 -9.68 3.10
N THR A 245 -3.24 -9.31 1.92
CA THR A 245 -2.87 -7.94 1.54
C THR A 245 -4.10 -7.21 1.03
N ILE A 246 -4.39 -6.06 1.61
CA ILE A 246 -5.44 -5.17 1.14
C ILE A 246 -4.82 -3.91 0.56
N MET A 247 -5.06 -3.69 -0.73
CA MET A 247 -4.71 -2.46 -1.44
C MET A 247 -5.98 -1.80 -1.97
N ILE A 248 -5.97 -0.48 -2.09
CA ILE A 248 -7.03 0.28 -2.74
C ILE A 248 -6.48 1.06 -3.94
N LYS A 249 -7.17 0.96 -5.07
CA LYS A 249 -6.94 1.79 -6.26
C LYS A 249 -8.02 2.87 -6.35
N TYR A 250 -7.61 4.12 -6.51
CA TYR A 250 -8.53 5.26 -6.65
C TYR A 250 -7.92 6.34 -7.54
N VAL A 251 -8.73 7.30 -8.01
CA VAL A 251 -8.27 8.40 -8.86
C VAL A 251 -8.15 9.68 -8.02
N GLN A 252 -6.98 10.33 -8.07
CA GLN A 252 -6.76 11.62 -7.40
C GLN A 252 -7.42 12.76 -8.17
N LYS A 253 -7.49 13.95 -7.55
CA LYS A 253 -8.07 15.16 -8.18
C LYS A 253 -7.36 15.63 -9.45
N ASN A 254 -6.14 15.19 -9.68
CA ASN A 254 -5.38 15.46 -10.90
C ASN A 254 -5.62 14.40 -11.99
N GLU A 255 -6.67 13.58 -11.85
CA GLU A 255 -7.02 12.49 -12.76
C GLU A 255 -5.92 11.42 -12.89
N GLU A 256 -5.05 11.29 -11.87
CA GLU A 256 -4.05 10.21 -11.83
C GLU A 256 -4.54 9.03 -10.99
N PRO A 257 -4.52 7.79 -11.54
CA PRO A 257 -4.82 6.59 -10.78
C PRO A 257 -3.68 6.27 -9.80
N MET A 258 -4.06 5.96 -8.56
CA MET A 258 -3.14 5.66 -7.47
C MET A 258 -3.51 4.35 -6.79
N GLU A 259 -2.50 3.54 -6.49
CA GLU A 259 -2.64 2.34 -5.69
C GLU A 259 -1.98 2.58 -4.31
N ARG A 260 -2.70 2.26 -3.24
CA ARG A 260 -2.24 2.45 -1.86
C ARG A 260 -2.47 1.21 -1.02
N PHE A 261 -1.43 0.81 -0.30
CA PHE A 261 -1.48 -0.27 0.68
C PHE A 261 -2.22 0.17 1.94
N LEU A 262 -3.07 -0.70 2.47
CA LEU A 262 -3.79 -0.44 3.72
C LEU A 262 -3.30 -1.31 4.87
N LYS A 263 -3.38 -2.65 4.73
CA LYS A 263 -3.16 -3.57 5.85
C LYS A 263 -2.81 -4.98 5.39
N PHE A 264 -2.00 -5.67 6.20
CA PHE A 264 -1.87 -7.12 6.17
C PHE A 264 -2.74 -7.73 7.25
N ILE A 265 -3.56 -8.71 6.88
CA ILE A 265 -4.41 -9.43 7.80
C ILE A 265 -4.03 -10.91 7.80
N PRO A 266 -3.62 -11.49 8.94
CA PRO A 266 -3.36 -12.91 9.02
C PRO A 266 -4.68 -13.68 8.89
N ILE A 267 -4.70 -14.70 8.03
CA ILE A 267 -5.85 -15.58 7.82
C ILE A 267 -5.44 -17.04 8.02
N HIS A 268 -6.39 -17.86 8.47
CA HIS A 268 -6.20 -19.29 8.72
C HIS A 268 -6.89 -20.18 7.68
N GLY A 269 -7.33 -19.59 6.57
CA GLY A 269 -7.94 -20.29 5.45
C GLY A 269 -8.60 -19.36 4.43
N HIS A 270 -8.84 -19.89 3.24
CA HIS A 270 -9.33 -19.13 2.09
C HIS A 270 -10.85 -19.25 1.86
N TYR A 271 -11.63 -19.35 2.95
CA TYR A 271 -13.08 -19.43 2.85
C TYR A 271 -13.67 -18.07 2.45
N ALA A 272 -14.55 -18.06 1.45
CA ALA A 272 -15.03 -16.81 0.87
C ALA A 272 -15.76 -15.89 1.86
N GLU A 273 -16.63 -16.47 2.68
CA GLU A 273 -17.37 -15.74 3.72
C GLU A 273 -16.43 -15.12 4.77
N HIS A 274 -15.33 -15.81 5.11
CA HIS A 274 -14.35 -15.29 6.05
C HIS A 274 -13.58 -14.11 5.46
N LEU A 275 -13.18 -14.21 4.19
CA LEU A 275 -12.49 -13.12 3.48
C LEU A 275 -13.39 -11.89 3.33
N GLU A 276 -14.63 -12.08 2.89
CA GLU A 276 -15.63 -11.01 2.77
C GLU A 276 -15.86 -10.29 4.11
N ARG A 277 -16.09 -11.07 5.19
CA ARG A 277 -16.29 -10.51 6.52
C ARG A 277 -15.07 -9.72 6.98
N THR A 278 -13.87 -10.24 6.74
CA THR A 278 -12.62 -9.60 7.13
C THR A 278 -12.41 -8.27 6.42
N ILE A 279 -12.66 -8.23 5.11
CA ILE A 279 -12.57 -7.00 4.30
C ILE A 279 -13.63 -6.00 4.74
N THR A 280 -14.86 -6.44 4.96
CA THR A 280 -15.97 -5.57 5.38
C THR A 280 -15.68 -4.92 6.73
N LEU A 281 -15.18 -5.71 7.69
CA LEU A 281 -14.78 -5.19 9.02
C LEU A 281 -13.64 -4.18 8.91
N LEU A 282 -12.64 -4.43 8.07
CA LEU A 282 -11.55 -3.48 7.84
C LEU A 282 -12.06 -2.15 7.27
N LEU A 283 -12.92 -2.19 6.25
CA LEU A 283 -13.45 -0.97 5.64
C LEU A 283 -14.32 -0.18 6.63
N GLN A 284 -15.11 -0.89 7.45
CA GLN A 284 -15.88 -0.27 8.54
C GLN A 284 -14.97 0.37 9.61
N GLU A 285 -13.88 -0.30 9.99
CA GLU A 285 -12.88 0.24 10.93
C GLU A 285 -12.25 1.54 10.40
N LEU A 286 -12.03 1.63 9.09
CA LEU A 286 -11.45 2.79 8.42
C LEU A 286 -12.48 3.83 7.95
N ASP A 287 -13.78 3.63 8.21
CA ASP A 287 -14.88 4.49 7.74
C ASP A 287 -14.84 4.71 6.21
N ILE A 288 -14.62 3.64 5.45
CA ILE A 288 -14.66 3.59 3.99
C ILE A 288 -15.97 2.90 3.56
N ASP A 289 -16.78 3.59 2.76
CA ASP A 289 -18.08 3.07 2.33
C ASP A 289 -17.93 1.99 1.23
N LEU A 290 -18.48 0.81 1.47
CA LEU A 290 -18.46 -0.29 0.51
C LEU A 290 -19.31 0.00 -0.74
N ASP A 291 -20.33 0.86 -0.65
CA ASP A 291 -21.21 1.20 -1.80
C ASP A 291 -20.47 2.00 -2.89
N ASP A 292 -19.37 2.64 -2.50
CA ASP A 292 -18.42 3.38 -3.32
C ASP A 292 -17.35 2.49 -3.99
N CYS A 293 -17.28 1.20 -3.62
CA CYS A 293 -16.42 0.21 -4.25
C CYS A 293 -17.00 -0.25 -5.60
N HIS A 294 -16.27 0.00 -6.69
CA HIS A 294 -16.72 -0.29 -8.07
C HIS A 294 -15.90 -1.37 -8.78
N GLY A 295 -14.78 -1.80 -8.20
CA GLY A 295 -13.97 -2.89 -8.69
C GLY A 295 -13.40 -3.74 -7.55
N GLN A 296 -13.37 -5.05 -7.74
CA GLN A 296 -12.73 -5.98 -6.80
C GLN A 296 -11.84 -6.93 -7.57
N ASN A 297 -10.59 -7.09 -7.14
CA ASN A 297 -9.62 -7.99 -7.75
C ASN A 297 -9.05 -8.94 -6.70
N TYR A 298 -9.27 -10.24 -6.88
CA TYR A 298 -8.88 -11.28 -5.93
C TYR A 298 -7.87 -12.26 -6.49
N ASP A 299 -6.86 -12.55 -5.69
CA ASP A 299 -5.89 -13.60 -5.95
C ASP A 299 -6.40 -15.02 -5.61
N ILE A 300 -7.68 -15.26 -5.34
CA ILE A 300 -8.20 -16.62 -5.09
C ILE A 300 -9.61 -16.78 -5.66
N ALA A 301 -9.70 -16.77 -6.99
CA ALA A 301 -10.98 -16.82 -7.70
C ALA A 301 -11.74 -18.14 -7.50
N SER A 302 -11.10 -19.30 -7.36
CA SER A 302 -11.80 -20.58 -7.28
C SER A 302 -12.70 -20.69 -6.04
N ASN A 303 -12.24 -20.19 -4.89
CA ASN A 303 -13.00 -20.24 -3.64
C ASN A 303 -14.02 -19.10 -3.52
N MET A 304 -13.69 -17.90 -4.03
CA MET A 304 -14.58 -16.73 -3.98
C MET A 304 -15.72 -16.83 -5.02
N SER A 305 -15.42 -17.26 -6.26
CA SER A 305 -16.41 -17.30 -7.34
C SER A 305 -17.41 -18.44 -7.23
N GLY A 306 -16.97 -19.61 -6.71
CA GLY A 306 -17.80 -20.81 -6.62
C GLY A 306 -19.03 -20.66 -5.72
N LYS A 307 -18.91 -19.89 -4.63
CA LYS A 307 -20.04 -19.59 -3.73
C LYS A 307 -20.74 -18.26 -4.02
N CYS A 308 -20.05 -17.24 -4.54
CA CYS A 308 -20.74 -16.00 -4.93
C CYS A 308 -21.75 -16.22 -6.07
N ARG A 309 -21.45 -17.15 -7.00
CA ARG A 309 -22.44 -17.57 -8.02
C ARG A 309 -23.53 -18.50 -7.46
N ALA A 310 -23.21 -19.35 -6.49
CA ALA A 310 -24.13 -20.37 -5.97
C ALA A 310 -25.05 -19.90 -4.82
N SER A 311 -24.69 -18.83 -4.12
CA SER A 311 -25.40 -18.35 -2.93
C SER A 311 -26.56 -17.41 -3.26
N GLY A 312 -26.54 -16.71 -4.40
CA GLY A 312 -27.56 -15.70 -4.73
C GLY A 312 -27.73 -14.61 -3.66
N LYS A 313 -26.81 -14.53 -2.69
CA LYS A 313 -26.75 -13.47 -1.68
C LYS A 313 -25.73 -12.46 -2.16
N ASP A 314 -26.27 -11.31 -2.50
CA ASP A 314 -25.57 -10.10 -2.90
C ASP A 314 -24.40 -9.80 -1.94
N LEU A 315 -23.17 -10.11 -2.33
CA LEU A 315 -22.23 -9.00 -2.25
C LEU A 315 -22.76 -8.00 -3.28
N LYS A 316 -22.91 -6.74 -2.89
CA LYS A 316 -23.18 -5.61 -3.79
C LYS A 316 -21.97 -5.41 -4.74
N ILE A 317 -21.60 -6.41 -5.54
CA ILE A 317 -20.44 -6.41 -6.44
C ILE A 317 -20.89 -5.77 -7.75
N LYS A 318 -20.43 -4.55 -8.01
CA LYS A 318 -20.66 -3.91 -9.31
C LYS A 318 -19.75 -4.50 -10.40
N THR A 319 -18.47 -4.76 -10.09
CA THR A 319 -17.52 -5.35 -11.05
C THR A 319 -16.47 -6.22 -10.37
N LEU A 320 -16.46 -7.53 -10.64
CA LEU A 320 -15.40 -8.45 -10.22
C LEU A 320 -14.42 -8.64 -11.39
N LEU A 321 -13.15 -8.30 -11.16
CA LEU A 321 -12.08 -8.49 -12.14
C LEU A 321 -11.04 -9.47 -11.59
N PHE A 322 -10.41 -10.25 -12.46
CA PHE A 322 -9.39 -11.21 -12.05
C PHE A 322 -8.00 -10.68 -12.38
N CYS A 323 -7.02 -10.99 -11.53
CA CYS A 323 -5.62 -10.61 -11.76
C CYS A 323 -5.08 -11.18 -13.08
N SER A 324 -4.73 -10.31 -14.02
CA SER A 324 -4.29 -10.67 -15.38
C SER A 324 -2.99 -11.49 -15.44
N THR A 325 -2.05 -11.26 -14.52
CA THR A 325 -0.75 -11.96 -14.46
C THR A 325 -0.90 -13.39 -13.93
N ARG A 326 -1.69 -13.57 -12.87
CA ARG A 326 -1.96 -14.91 -12.34
C ARG A 326 -2.92 -15.70 -13.23
N LEU A 327 -3.86 -15.02 -13.88
CA LEU A 327 -4.67 -15.64 -14.93
C LEU A 327 -3.79 -16.26 -16.02
N LEU A 328 -2.71 -15.59 -16.43
CA LEU A 328 -1.78 -16.10 -17.42
C LEU A 328 -1.00 -17.34 -16.91
N ASN A 329 -0.61 -17.35 -15.64
CA ASN A 329 -0.01 -18.53 -15.02
C ASN A 329 -1.00 -19.71 -14.96
N LEU A 330 -2.27 -19.45 -14.64
CA LEU A 330 -3.33 -20.47 -14.61
C LEU A 330 -3.59 -21.07 -16.00
N VAL A 331 -3.61 -20.23 -17.04
CA VAL A 331 -3.69 -20.67 -18.45
C VAL A 331 -2.55 -21.64 -18.78
N GLY A 332 -1.32 -21.29 -18.37
CA GLY A 332 -0.15 -22.15 -18.57
C GLY A 332 -0.26 -23.49 -17.83
N LEU A 333 -0.78 -23.50 -16.60
CA LEU A 333 -1.03 -24.72 -15.84
C LEU A 333 -2.10 -25.61 -16.50
N CYS A 334 -3.23 -25.03 -16.91
CA CYS A 334 -4.27 -25.76 -17.64
C CYS A 334 -3.71 -26.42 -18.90
N ALA A 335 -2.88 -25.71 -19.67
CA ALA A 335 -2.24 -26.24 -20.86
C ALA A 335 -1.13 -27.27 -20.55
N ALA A 336 -0.44 -27.16 -19.42
CA ALA A 336 0.52 -28.17 -18.96
C ALA A 336 -0.15 -29.50 -18.59
N GLU A 337 -1.42 -29.46 -18.16
CA GLU A 337 -2.21 -30.61 -17.73
C GLU A 337 -3.19 -31.13 -18.78
N CYS A 338 -3.34 -30.43 -19.92
CA CYS A 338 -4.38 -30.74 -20.91
C CYS A 338 -4.22 -32.09 -21.63
N CYS A 339 -2.99 -32.62 -21.70
CA CYS A 339 -2.73 -33.87 -22.38
C CYS A 339 -1.56 -34.64 -21.74
N LEU A 340 -1.54 -35.96 -21.95
CA LEU A 340 -0.55 -36.83 -21.33
C LEU A 340 0.88 -36.51 -21.81
N ALA A 341 1.05 -36.00 -23.03
CA ALA A 341 2.36 -35.59 -23.55
C ALA A 341 2.90 -34.36 -22.78
N ALA A 342 2.06 -33.35 -22.54
CA ALA A 342 2.40 -32.17 -21.73
C ALA A 342 2.72 -32.56 -20.29
N VAL A 343 1.88 -33.36 -19.64
CA VAL A 343 2.12 -33.85 -18.27
C VAL A 343 3.44 -34.62 -18.18
N SER A 344 3.73 -35.49 -19.15
CA SER A 344 4.99 -36.26 -19.19
C SER A 344 6.20 -35.34 -19.37
N PHE A 345 6.08 -34.30 -20.19
CA PHE A 345 7.13 -33.31 -20.42
C PHE A 345 7.41 -32.48 -19.16
N PHE A 346 6.39 -31.91 -18.52
CA PHE A 346 6.59 -31.14 -17.29
C PHE A 346 7.05 -32.00 -16.11
N SER A 347 6.67 -33.29 -16.06
CA SER A 347 7.25 -34.25 -15.12
C SER A 347 8.75 -34.45 -15.36
N PHE A 348 9.18 -34.55 -16.62
CA PHE A 348 10.60 -34.60 -16.99
C PHE A 348 11.34 -33.33 -16.55
N ILE A 349 10.74 -32.14 -16.74
CA ILE A 349 11.31 -30.87 -16.27
C ILE A 349 11.45 -30.85 -14.75
N GLN A 350 10.42 -31.29 -14.02
CA GLN A 350 10.48 -31.36 -12.56
C GLN A 350 11.58 -32.32 -12.07
N SER A 351 11.74 -33.47 -12.73
CA SER A 351 12.85 -34.40 -12.45
C SER A 351 14.21 -33.77 -12.71
N LEU A 352 14.36 -33.03 -13.82
CA LEU A 352 15.60 -32.31 -14.13
C LEU A 352 15.92 -31.24 -13.08
N TYR A 353 14.91 -30.50 -12.61
CA TYR A 353 15.06 -29.52 -11.53
C TYR A 353 15.49 -30.18 -10.22
N ASN A 354 14.80 -31.25 -9.80
CA ASN A 354 15.15 -31.99 -8.58
C ASN A 354 16.57 -32.58 -8.67
N PHE A 355 16.96 -33.07 -9.84
CA PHE A 355 18.31 -33.54 -10.12
C PHE A 355 19.35 -32.41 -10.01
N SER A 356 19.02 -31.20 -10.41
CA SER A 356 19.91 -30.04 -10.34
C SER A 356 20.13 -29.47 -8.93
N ALA A 357 19.35 -29.90 -7.92
CA ALA A 357 19.39 -29.32 -6.56
C ALA A 357 20.74 -29.46 -5.81
N SER A 358 21.67 -30.28 -6.31
CA SER A 358 23.01 -30.43 -5.73
C SER A 358 23.96 -29.37 -6.28
N VAL A 359 24.74 -28.74 -5.39
CA VAL A 359 25.72 -27.68 -5.72
C VAL A 359 26.64 -28.06 -6.89
N CYS A 360 27.23 -29.26 -6.90
CA CYS A 360 28.13 -29.68 -7.98
C CYS A 360 27.42 -29.86 -9.34
N ARG A 361 26.18 -30.36 -9.33
CA ARG A 361 25.38 -30.54 -10.57
C ARG A 361 24.84 -29.20 -11.05
N TRP A 362 24.48 -28.33 -10.10
CA TRP A 362 24.08 -26.96 -10.33
C TRP A 362 25.21 -26.19 -11.03
N GLU A 363 26.43 -26.29 -10.53
CA GLU A 363 27.61 -25.62 -11.10
C GLU A 363 27.84 -26.01 -12.57
N VAL A 364 27.77 -27.30 -12.90
CA VAL A 364 27.88 -27.78 -14.29
C VAL A 364 26.78 -27.18 -15.16
N LEU A 365 25.54 -27.18 -14.68
CA LEU A 365 24.40 -26.56 -15.37
C LEU A 365 24.62 -25.04 -15.57
N THR A 366 25.02 -24.29 -14.54
CA THR A 366 25.27 -22.85 -14.69
C THR A 366 26.48 -22.56 -15.59
N SER A 367 27.51 -23.40 -15.58
CA SER A 367 28.71 -23.19 -16.40
C SER A 367 28.40 -23.25 -17.91
N HIS A 368 27.45 -24.09 -18.33
CA HIS A 368 27.00 -24.14 -19.72
C HIS A 368 26.02 -23.00 -20.04
N LEU A 369 25.19 -22.56 -19.09
CA LEU A 369 24.35 -21.36 -19.27
C LEU A 369 25.19 -20.09 -19.47
N GLU A 370 26.26 -19.93 -18.70
CA GLU A 370 27.16 -18.78 -18.80
C GLU A 370 27.90 -18.74 -20.15
N LYS A 371 28.28 -19.91 -20.69
CA LYS A 371 28.88 -20.04 -22.02
C LYS A 371 27.94 -19.63 -23.16
N CYS A 372 26.62 -19.73 -22.95
CA CYS A 372 25.59 -19.30 -23.90
C CYS A 372 25.24 -17.81 -23.80
N GLY A 373 25.99 -17.00 -23.03
CA GLY A 373 25.80 -15.55 -22.95
C GLY A 373 24.75 -15.08 -21.93
N ASN A 374 24.09 -16.00 -21.24
CA ASN A 374 23.06 -15.71 -20.24
C ASN A 374 23.68 -15.55 -18.83
N LYS A 375 24.41 -14.45 -18.60
CA LYS A 375 25.00 -14.13 -17.29
C LYS A 375 23.91 -13.64 -16.32
N GLY A 376 23.75 -14.31 -15.17
CA GLY A 376 22.95 -13.80 -14.05
C GLY A 376 21.57 -14.44 -13.79
N LEU A 377 21.29 -15.62 -14.34
CA LEU A 377 20.09 -16.40 -13.96
C LEU A 377 20.25 -16.98 -12.54
N THR A 378 19.81 -16.23 -11.53
CA THR A 378 19.55 -16.77 -10.19
C THR A 378 18.15 -17.40 -10.15
N LEU A 379 18.04 -18.61 -9.60
CA LEU A 379 16.76 -19.31 -9.50
C LEU A 379 15.98 -18.81 -8.30
N GLU A 380 14.81 -18.24 -8.57
CA GLU A 380 13.75 -18.19 -7.59
C GLU A 380 12.90 -19.45 -7.71
N THR A 381 12.81 -20.17 -6.61
CA THR A 381 11.98 -21.35 -6.42
C THR A 381 10.51 -20.97 -6.56
N LEU A 382 9.91 -21.04 -7.77
CA LEU A 382 8.46 -21.13 -7.98
C LEU A 382 8.13 -21.42 -9.45
N SER A 383 7.65 -22.64 -9.70
CA SER A 383 7.16 -23.23 -10.96
C SER A 383 8.20 -23.54 -12.05
N ALA A 384 8.25 -24.81 -12.47
CA ALA A 384 9.03 -25.32 -13.61
C ALA A 384 8.85 -24.49 -14.91
N VAL A 385 7.71 -23.78 -15.01
CA VAL A 385 7.32 -22.91 -16.12
C VAL A 385 8.14 -21.62 -16.17
N ARG A 386 8.46 -21.00 -15.02
CA ARG A 386 9.25 -19.75 -14.97
C ARG A 386 10.73 -19.97 -15.26
N TRP A 387 11.27 -21.14 -14.93
CA TRP A 387 12.63 -21.54 -15.30
C TRP A 387 12.79 -21.63 -16.83
N PHE A 388 11.84 -22.26 -17.51
CA PHE A 388 11.87 -22.45 -18.96
C PHE A 388 11.68 -21.14 -19.76
N ALA A 389 11.01 -20.14 -19.18
CA ALA A 389 10.67 -18.89 -19.85
C ALA A 389 11.82 -17.85 -19.97
N ARG A 390 12.99 -18.12 -19.39
CA ARG A 390 14.06 -17.11 -19.19
C ARG A 390 15.38 -17.40 -19.92
N ALA A 391 15.53 -18.52 -20.60
CA ALA A 391 16.78 -18.87 -21.27
C ALA A 391 16.56 -19.06 -22.78
N ASP A 392 17.24 -18.25 -23.57
CA ASP A 392 17.41 -18.49 -25.00
C ASP A 392 18.22 -19.79 -25.18
N ASP A 393 17.83 -20.63 -26.14
CA ASP A 393 18.48 -21.91 -26.49
C ASP A 393 18.58 -22.97 -25.37
N LEU A 394 17.63 -22.97 -24.43
CA LEU A 394 17.56 -23.89 -23.28
C LEU A 394 17.75 -25.39 -23.66
N ALA A 395 17.25 -25.79 -24.83
CA ALA A 395 17.31 -27.18 -25.28
C ALA A 395 18.75 -27.65 -25.55
N THR A 396 19.58 -26.80 -26.18
CA THR A 396 20.99 -27.11 -26.46
C THR A 396 21.79 -27.19 -25.15
N PHE A 397 21.53 -26.25 -24.24
CA PHE A 397 22.16 -26.17 -22.93
C PHE A 397 21.88 -27.43 -22.09
N ILE A 398 20.59 -27.79 -21.91
CA ILE A 398 20.19 -28.96 -21.12
C ILE A 398 20.83 -30.23 -21.69
N GLN A 399 20.89 -30.35 -23.01
CA GLN A 399 21.47 -31.50 -23.67
C GLN A 399 22.99 -31.60 -23.44
N ASN A 400 23.72 -30.49 -23.54
CA ASN A 400 25.17 -30.45 -23.30
C ASN A 400 25.50 -30.76 -21.84
N ALA A 401 24.79 -30.14 -20.89
CA ALA A 401 24.99 -30.37 -19.46
C ALA A 401 24.66 -31.82 -19.05
N LEU A 402 23.55 -32.39 -19.54
CA LEU A 402 23.22 -33.80 -19.28
C LEU A 402 24.22 -34.77 -19.91
N THR A 403 24.80 -34.42 -21.06
CA THR A 403 25.84 -35.23 -21.70
C THR A 403 27.09 -35.29 -20.84
N GLU A 404 27.55 -34.15 -20.32
CA GLU A 404 28.70 -34.09 -19.40
C GLU A 404 28.41 -34.84 -18.08
N LEU A 405 27.26 -34.60 -17.46
CA LEU A 405 26.88 -35.23 -16.19
C LEU A 405 26.71 -36.75 -16.32
N SER A 406 26.22 -37.24 -17.46
CA SER A 406 26.11 -38.67 -17.74
C SER A 406 27.45 -39.35 -18.09
N ALA A 407 28.48 -38.58 -18.44
CA ALA A 407 29.82 -39.08 -18.73
C ALA A 407 30.71 -39.09 -17.48
N ASN A 408 30.37 -38.31 -16.45
CA ASN A 408 31.13 -38.22 -15.22
C ASN A 408 30.85 -39.42 -14.28
N ASN A 409 31.82 -40.33 -14.18
CA ASN A 409 31.75 -41.53 -13.33
C ASN A 409 32.11 -41.28 -11.86
N GLU A 410 32.49 -40.06 -11.48
CA GLU A 410 32.85 -39.71 -10.10
C GLU A 410 31.61 -39.43 -9.23
N GLN A 411 30.43 -39.30 -9.83
CA GLN A 411 29.18 -39.08 -9.10
C GLN A 411 28.67 -40.37 -8.42
N PRO A 412 27.85 -40.25 -7.36
CA PRO A 412 27.14 -41.38 -6.79
C PRO A 412 26.38 -42.14 -7.88
N LYS A 413 26.43 -43.48 -7.85
CA LYS A 413 25.81 -44.34 -8.88
C LYS A 413 24.33 -44.02 -9.15
N ALA A 414 23.59 -43.62 -8.11
CA ALA A 414 22.20 -43.18 -8.24
C ALA A 414 22.06 -41.90 -9.08
N ALA A 415 22.89 -40.89 -8.84
CA ALA A 415 22.91 -39.65 -9.60
C ALA A 415 23.37 -39.88 -11.05
N TRP A 416 24.39 -40.71 -11.25
CA TRP A 416 24.83 -41.10 -12.60
C TRP A 416 23.71 -41.79 -13.39
N HIS A 417 22.98 -42.72 -12.76
CA HIS A 417 21.86 -43.42 -13.38
C HIS A 417 20.71 -42.46 -13.71
N GLU A 418 20.38 -41.54 -12.79
CA GLU A 418 19.37 -40.49 -13.00
C GLU A 418 19.77 -39.55 -14.16
N ALA A 419 21.04 -39.15 -14.27
CA ALA A 419 21.56 -38.37 -15.39
C ALA A 419 21.41 -39.11 -16.72
N CYS A 420 21.73 -40.41 -16.75
CA CYS A 420 21.55 -41.26 -17.92
C CYS A 420 20.07 -41.35 -18.35
N GLN A 421 19.15 -41.47 -17.38
CA GLN A 421 17.71 -41.51 -17.64
C GLN A 421 17.19 -40.19 -18.20
N LEU A 422 17.61 -39.06 -17.61
CA LEU A 422 17.25 -37.72 -18.09
C LEU A 422 17.78 -37.46 -19.50
N ARG A 423 19.04 -37.84 -19.78
CA ARG A 423 19.61 -37.77 -21.13
C ARG A 423 18.82 -38.62 -22.12
N ALA A 424 18.49 -39.86 -21.75
CA ALA A 424 17.70 -40.75 -22.61
C ALA A 424 16.27 -40.22 -22.86
N ALA A 425 15.71 -39.46 -21.92
CA ALA A 425 14.44 -38.77 -22.09
C ALA A 425 14.57 -37.55 -23.02
N MET A 426 15.63 -36.76 -22.89
CA MET A 426 15.90 -35.57 -23.71
C MET A 426 16.18 -35.91 -25.19
N VAL A 427 16.84 -37.04 -25.46
CA VAL A 427 17.13 -37.51 -26.83
C VAL A 427 15.87 -37.96 -27.59
N LYS A 428 14.74 -38.17 -26.91
CA LYS A 428 13.48 -38.49 -27.61
C LYS A 428 13.02 -37.29 -28.41
N LEU A 429 12.68 -37.52 -29.68
CA LEU A 429 12.20 -36.46 -30.57
C LEU A 429 10.95 -35.77 -30.00
N GLU A 430 10.04 -36.50 -29.34
CA GLU A 430 8.87 -35.91 -28.68
C GLU A 430 9.27 -34.89 -27.60
N THR A 431 10.23 -35.25 -26.74
CA THR A 431 10.70 -34.37 -25.66
C THR A 431 11.39 -33.14 -26.24
N ALA A 432 12.22 -33.30 -27.27
CA ALA A 432 12.92 -32.19 -27.90
C ALA A 432 11.96 -31.21 -28.60
N VAL A 433 10.96 -31.72 -29.32
CA VAL A 433 9.92 -30.87 -29.93
C VAL A 433 9.15 -30.10 -28.87
N MET A 434 8.82 -30.75 -27.74
CA MET A 434 8.16 -30.09 -26.61
C MET A 434 9.07 -29.04 -25.96
N THR A 435 10.37 -29.30 -25.81
CA THR A 435 11.32 -28.32 -25.26
C THR A 435 11.38 -27.06 -26.12
N VAL A 436 11.50 -27.19 -27.44
CA VAL A 436 11.56 -26.05 -28.36
C VAL A 436 10.22 -25.31 -28.39
N GLY A 437 9.10 -26.02 -28.57
CA GLY A 437 7.77 -25.42 -28.66
C GLY A 437 7.36 -24.70 -27.37
N TRP A 438 7.52 -25.34 -26.21
CA TRP A 438 7.24 -24.69 -24.93
C TRP A 438 8.22 -23.57 -24.61
N GLY A 439 9.49 -23.66 -25.01
CA GLY A 439 10.45 -22.56 -24.82
C GLY A 439 9.95 -21.25 -25.42
N VAL A 440 9.53 -21.31 -26.70
CA VAL A 440 9.01 -20.16 -27.44
C VAL A 440 7.69 -19.63 -26.86
N ILE A 441 6.76 -20.53 -26.51
CA ILE A 441 5.48 -20.15 -25.87
C ILE A 441 5.72 -19.46 -24.52
N LEU A 442 6.54 -20.06 -23.65
CA LEU A 442 6.77 -19.56 -22.30
C LEU A 442 7.56 -18.26 -22.29
N GLN A 443 8.51 -18.08 -23.21
CA GLN A 443 9.22 -16.82 -23.37
C GLN A 443 8.25 -15.68 -23.73
N ARG A 444 7.35 -15.90 -24.71
CA ARG A 444 6.35 -14.89 -25.08
C ARG A 444 5.36 -14.64 -23.95
N MET A 445 4.86 -15.69 -23.27
CA MET A 445 3.99 -15.54 -22.10
C MET A 445 4.66 -14.75 -20.98
N ASN A 446 5.95 -14.96 -20.71
CA ASN A 446 6.69 -14.21 -19.70
C ASN A 446 6.91 -12.75 -20.11
N ALA A 447 7.16 -12.46 -21.39
CA ALA A 447 7.22 -11.10 -21.90
C ALA A 447 5.86 -10.39 -21.73
N THR A 448 4.76 -11.04 -22.09
CA THR A 448 3.40 -10.54 -21.85
C THR A 448 3.13 -10.34 -20.36
N SER A 449 3.52 -11.28 -19.50
CA SER A 449 3.38 -11.15 -18.05
C SER A 449 4.10 -9.92 -17.50
N LYS A 450 5.34 -9.67 -17.96
CA LYS A 450 6.11 -8.48 -17.55
C LYS A 450 5.46 -7.18 -18.02
N ALA A 451 4.94 -7.15 -19.25
CA ALA A 451 4.21 -6.00 -19.78
C ALA A 451 2.91 -5.74 -18.99
N LEU A 452 2.19 -6.81 -18.62
CA LEU A 452 1.01 -6.73 -17.74
C LEU A 452 1.35 -6.27 -16.32
N GLN A 453 2.63 -6.37 -15.92
CA GLN A 453 3.11 -5.96 -14.61
C GLN A 453 3.48 -4.47 -14.50
N GLU A 454 3.33 -3.71 -15.58
CA GLU A 454 3.58 -2.28 -15.55
C GLU A 454 2.52 -1.53 -14.73
N LEU A 455 2.99 -0.55 -13.97
CA LEU A 455 2.19 0.27 -13.04
C LEU A 455 1.03 1.04 -13.71
N LYS A 456 1.17 1.36 -15.00
CA LYS A 456 0.26 2.23 -15.75
C LYS A 456 -0.49 1.48 -16.85
N ILE A 457 -0.71 0.18 -16.68
CA ILE A 457 -1.48 -0.58 -17.68
C ILE A 457 -2.98 -0.33 -17.54
N ASP A 458 -3.62 0.00 -18.65
CA ASP A 458 -5.07 0.14 -18.77
C ASP A 458 -5.72 -1.14 -19.33
N LEU A 459 -7.05 -1.22 -19.26
CA LEU A 459 -7.79 -2.40 -19.73
C LEU A 459 -7.71 -2.55 -21.26
N GLY A 460 -7.56 -1.46 -22.01
CA GLY A 460 -7.39 -1.49 -23.47
C GLY A 460 -6.07 -2.15 -23.87
N SER A 461 -4.96 -1.69 -23.30
CA SER A 461 -3.64 -2.29 -23.55
C SER A 461 -3.60 -3.76 -23.11
N LEU A 462 -4.27 -4.11 -22.01
CA LEU A 462 -4.41 -5.51 -21.57
C LEU A 462 -5.07 -6.36 -22.64
N SER A 463 -6.22 -5.94 -23.20
CA SER A 463 -6.91 -6.69 -24.25
C SER A 463 -6.04 -6.88 -25.50
N VAL A 464 -5.28 -5.84 -25.89
CA VAL A 464 -4.37 -5.87 -27.04
C VAL A 464 -3.21 -6.85 -26.81
N LEU A 465 -2.62 -6.85 -25.60
CA LEU A 465 -1.56 -7.79 -25.24
C LEU A 465 -2.06 -9.25 -25.26
N TYR A 466 -3.28 -9.49 -24.78
CA TYR A 466 -3.91 -10.81 -24.85
C TYR A 466 -4.18 -11.23 -26.29
N ASP A 467 -4.74 -10.35 -27.13
CA ASP A 467 -4.97 -10.64 -28.56
C ASP A 467 -3.65 -10.93 -29.28
N SER A 468 -2.59 -10.15 -29.02
CA SER A 468 -1.25 -10.42 -29.57
C SER A 468 -0.71 -11.79 -29.16
N LEU A 469 -0.93 -12.21 -27.91
CA LEU A 469 -0.51 -13.52 -27.44
C LEU A 469 -1.35 -14.66 -28.07
N ILE A 470 -2.66 -14.46 -28.22
CA ILE A 470 -3.56 -15.40 -28.89
C ILE A 470 -3.16 -15.61 -30.34
N ASP A 471 -2.89 -14.52 -31.07
CA ASP A 471 -2.47 -14.57 -32.47
C ASP A 471 -1.12 -15.29 -32.61
N PHE A 472 -0.18 -14.99 -31.72
CA PHE A 472 1.11 -15.68 -31.67
C PHE A 472 0.96 -17.19 -31.45
N ILE A 473 0.14 -17.62 -30.48
CA ILE A 473 -0.09 -19.05 -30.23
C ILE A 473 -0.81 -19.70 -31.43
N GLY A 474 -1.67 -18.95 -32.11
CA GLY A 474 -2.27 -19.36 -33.38
C GLY A 474 -1.24 -19.59 -34.48
N GLN A 475 -0.17 -18.79 -34.55
CA GLN A 475 0.96 -19.02 -35.46
C GLN A 475 1.76 -20.26 -35.06
N VAL A 476 2.12 -20.38 -33.79
CA VAL A 476 2.82 -21.57 -33.22
C VAL A 476 2.07 -22.86 -33.56
N ARG A 477 0.74 -22.84 -33.52
CA ARG A 477 -0.11 -23.97 -33.89
C ARG A 477 0.13 -24.42 -35.34
N ASN A 478 0.33 -23.49 -36.27
CA ASN A 478 0.50 -23.78 -37.70
C ASN A 478 1.94 -24.13 -38.06
N ASP A 479 2.93 -23.59 -37.34
CA ASP A 479 4.36 -23.71 -37.67
C ASP A 479 5.06 -24.94 -37.09
N PHE A 480 4.33 -26.05 -36.90
CA PHE A 480 4.86 -27.28 -36.28
C PHE A 480 6.16 -27.79 -36.93
N GLU A 481 6.29 -27.69 -38.27
CA GLU A 481 7.48 -28.19 -38.96
C GLU A 481 8.75 -27.39 -38.64
N MET A 482 8.64 -26.11 -38.28
CA MET A 482 9.80 -25.33 -37.85
C MET A 482 10.37 -25.89 -36.55
N TYR A 483 9.53 -26.03 -35.51
CA TYR A 483 9.94 -26.57 -34.21
C TYR A 483 10.45 -28.01 -34.31
N ARG A 484 9.88 -28.80 -35.23
CA ARG A 484 10.36 -30.14 -35.52
C ARG A 484 11.76 -30.14 -36.15
N THR A 485 12.00 -29.27 -37.11
CA THR A 485 13.29 -29.16 -37.77
C THR A 485 14.38 -28.79 -36.78
N GLU A 486 14.09 -27.84 -35.90
CA GLU A 486 14.98 -27.45 -34.81
C GLU A 486 15.22 -28.60 -33.81
N ALA A 487 14.16 -29.30 -33.40
CA ALA A 487 14.29 -30.47 -32.52
C ALA A 487 15.09 -31.64 -33.11
N LYS A 488 15.05 -31.81 -34.45
CA LYS A 488 15.88 -32.79 -35.16
C LYS A 488 17.36 -32.43 -35.08
N MET A 489 17.70 -31.15 -35.25
CA MET A 489 19.08 -30.66 -35.15
C MET A 489 19.67 -30.91 -33.75
N LEU A 490 18.83 -30.87 -32.72
CA LEU A 490 19.23 -31.17 -31.34
C LEU A 490 19.50 -32.66 -31.13
N THR A 491 18.57 -33.54 -31.53
CA THR A 491 18.60 -34.96 -31.12
C THR A 491 19.22 -35.92 -32.13
N ASN A 492 19.48 -35.48 -33.36
CA ASN A 492 19.85 -36.34 -34.50
C ASN A 492 18.93 -37.56 -34.69
N THR A 493 17.66 -37.47 -34.25
CA THR A 493 16.69 -38.57 -34.25
C THR A 493 15.47 -38.21 -35.09
N GLU A 494 15.03 -39.11 -35.98
CA GLU A 494 13.89 -38.84 -36.87
C GLU A 494 12.59 -39.57 -36.50
N VAL A 495 12.65 -40.51 -35.56
CA VAL A 495 11.58 -41.49 -35.31
C VAL A 495 10.87 -41.23 -33.99
N TYR A 496 9.55 -41.08 -34.06
CA TYR A 496 8.66 -41.05 -32.90
C TYR A 496 8.55 -42.44 -32.24
N LYS A 497 8.75 -42.52 -30.92
CA LYS A 497 8.69 -43.78 -30.15
C LYS A 497 7.23 -44.14 -29.80
N SER A 498 6.93 -45.44 -29.94
CA SER A 498 5.60 -46.00 -29.62
C SER A 498 5.29 -45.96 -28.12
N ARG A 499 4.06 -45.61 -27.76
CA ARG A 499 3.40 -46.17 -26.57
C ARG A 499 2.59 -47.39 -27.01
N THR A 500 3.06 -48.59 -26.66
CA THR A 500 2.27 -49.81 -26.80
C THR A 500 1.13 -49.77 -25.78
N ARG A 501 -0.03 -49.20 -26.14
CA ARG A 501 -1.27 -49.56 -25.44
C ARG A 501 -1.48 -51.05 -25.71
N LYS A 502 -1.38 -51.90 -24.68
CA LYS A 502 -2.01 -53.22 -24.72
C LYS A 502 -3.50 -52.98 -24.95
N ARG A 503 -3.95 -53.02 -26.20
CA ARG A 503 -5.38 -52.99 -26.54
C ARG A 503 -5.99 -54.25 -25.95
N ILE A 504 -6.81 -54.09 -24.91
CA ILE A 504 -7.83 -55.08 -24.60
C ILE A 504 -8.80 -55.03 -25.78
N PHE A 505 -9.00 -56.19 -26.40
CA PHE A 505 -9.76 -56.41 -27.62
C PHE A 505 -11.18 -55.82 -27.49
N ARG A 506 -11.49 -54.79 -28.28
CA ARG A 506 -12.86 -54.44 -28.67
C ARG A 506 -12.84 -54.10 -30.14
N GLU A 507 -13.45 -54.97 -30.93
CA GLU A 507 -13.76 -54.71 -32.34
C GLU A 507 -14.74 -53.54 -32.42
N LEU A 508 -14.46 -52.56 -33.28
CA LEU A 508 -15.35 -51.98 -34.30
C LEU A 508 -14.78 -50.66 -34.84
N THR A 509 -15.10 -50.42 -36.12
CA THR A 509 -14.81 -49.31 -37.07
C THR A 509 -13.45 -49.29 -37.79
N PRO A 510 -13.43 -48.98 -39.11
CA PRO A 510 -12.20 -48.78 -39.86
C PRO A 510 -11.63 -47.40 -39.47
N ASP A 511 -10.95 -47.36 -38.32
CA ASP A 511 -10.26 -46.17 -37.88
C ASP A 511 -9.16 -45.81 -38.89
N VAL A 512 -9.13 -44.56 -39.34
CA VAL A 512 -7.98 -43.99 -40.08
C VAL A 512 -6.75 -44.19 -39.20
N LYS A 513 -5.82 -45.06 -39.63
CA LYS A 513 -4.55 -45.28 -38.92
C LYS A 513 -3.65 -44.06 -39.14
N LEU A 514 -3.78 -43.07 -38.26
CA LEU A 514 -2.85 -41.96 -38.18
C LEU A 514 -1.43 -42.48 -37.95
N SER A 515 -0.46 -41.88 -38.64
CA SER A 515 0.96 -42.11 -38.36
C SER A 515 1.31 -41.63 -36.95
N LYS A 516 2.39 -42.17 -36.36
CA LYS A 516 2.85 -41.75 -35.02
C LYS A 516 3.11 -40.25 -34.91
N ARG A 517 3.55 -39.64 -36.02
CA ARG A 517 3.72 -38.21 -36.17
C ARG A 517 2.39 -37.47 -36.08
N GLU A 518 1.40 -37.87 -36.88
CA GLU A 518 0.08 -37.24 -36.90
C GLU A 518 -0.63 -37.39 -35.55
N MET A 519 -0.47 -38.54 -34.89
CA MET A 519 -0.97 -38.73 -33.52
C MET A 519 -0.35 -37.72 -32.54
N PHE A 520 0.98 -37.53 -32.57
CA PHE A 520 1.63 -36.55 -31.69
C PHE A 520 1.19 -35.10 -32.00
N ILE A 521 1.04 -34.75 -33.28
CA ILE A 521 0.57 -33.42 -33.68
C ILE A 521 -0.84 -33.17 -33.15
N VAL A 522 -1.76 -34.12 -33.33
CA VAL A 522 -3.16 -33.96 -32.92
C VAL A 522 -3.30 -34.03 -31.39
N GLU A 523 -2.75 -35.06 -30.75
CA GLU A 523 -2.93 -35.31 -29.31
C GLU A 523 -2.07 -34.41 -28.40
N ALA A 524 -0.98 -33.84 -28.91
CA ALA A 524 -0.11 -32.94 -28.15
C ALA A 524 -0.12 -31.52 -28.70
N HIS A 525 0.46 -31.29 -29.88
CA HIS A 525 0.69 -29.92 -30.39
C HIS A 525 -0.59 -29.11 -30.54
N TYR A 526 -1.57 -29.61 -31.30
CA TYR A 526 -2.86 -28.93 -31.47
C TYR A 526 -3.63 -28.86 -30.17
N THR A 527 -3.65 -29.92 -29.38
CA THR A 527 -4.37 -29.94 -28.09
C THR A 527 -3.84 -28.86 -27.13
N ILE A 528 -2.51 -28.69 -27.04
CA ILE A 528 -1.88 -27.66 -26.20
C ILE A 528 -2.18 -26.25 -26.73
N SER A 529 -1.94 -26.01 -28.03
CA SER A 529 -2.20 -24.70 -28.63
C SER A 529 -3.67 -24.29 -28.55
N ASP A 530 -4.59 -25.22 -28.83
CA ASP A 530 -6.03 -24.97 -28.78
C ASP A 530 -6.48 -24.73 -27.34
N CYS A 531 -5.97 -25.49 -26.37
CA CYS A 531 -6.22 -25.25 -24.95
C CYS A 531 -5.76 -23.85 -24.50
N LEU A 532 -4.53 -23.46 -24.86
CA LEU A 532 -4.02 -22.12 -24.56
C LEU A 532 -4.88 -21.02 -25.18
N VAL A 533 -5.22 -21.13 -26.47
CA VAL A 533 -6.05 -20.15 -27.18
C VAL A 533 -7.44 -20.04 -26.57
N LEU A 534 -8.08 -21.17 -26.27
CA LEU A 534 -9.42 -21.19 -25.66
C LEU A 534 -9.42 -20.52 -24.28
N GLU A 535 -8.47 -20.89 -23.42
CA GLU A 535 -8.35 -20.34 -22.07
C GLU A 535 -8.00 -18.84 -22.09
N LEU A 536 -7.15 -18.38 -23.02
CA LEU A 536 -6.83 -16.96 -23.20
C LEU A 536 -8.03 -16.17 -23.74
N ARG A 537 -8.75 -16.70 -24.73
CA ARG A 537 -9.94 -16.03 -25.31
C ARG A 537 -11.04 -15.88 -24.28
N SER A 538 -11.36 -16.94 -23.54
CA SER A 538 -12.39 -16.91 -22.51
C SER A 538 -12.11 -15.83 -21.45
N ARG A 539 -10.84 -15.62 -21.10
CA ARG A 539 -10.42 -14.54 -20.18
C ARG A 539 -10.45 -13.17 -20.85
N ASN A 540 -10.01 -13.06 -22.11
CA ASN A 540 -10.00 -11.80 -22.85
C ASN A 540 -11.42 -11.26 -23.09
N GLU A 541 -12.39 -12.15 -23.32
CA GLU A 541 -13.80 -11.79 -23.46
C GLU A 541 -14.36 -11.03 -22.25
N ALA A 542 -13.96 -11.40 -21.02
CA ALA A 542 -14.37 -10.68 -19.82
C ALA A 542 -13.86 -9.23 -19.79
N TYR A 543 -12.61 -9.01 -20.23
CA TYR A 543 -12.03 -7.66 -20.33
C TYR A 543 -12.69 -6.86 -21.45
N LYS A 544 -12.95 -7.48 -22.61
CA LYS A 544 -13.64 -6.85 -23.74
C LYS A 544 -15.09 -6.50 -23.41
N GLU A 545 -15.81 -7.35 -22.69
CA GLU A 545 -17.16 -7.06 -22.22
C GLU A 545 -17.16 -5.82 -21.32
N LEU A 546 -16.22 -5.76 -20.37
CA LEU A 546 -16.06 -4.62 -19.48
C LEU A 546 -15.71 -3.35 -20.27
N GLN A 547 -14.75 -3.42 -21.19
CA GLN A 547 -14.38 -2.30 -22.07
C GLN A 547 -15.57 -1.82 -22.93
N SER A 548 -16.38 -2.73 -23.46
CA SER A 548 -17.55 -2.40 -24.29
C SER A 548 -18.59 -1.57 -23.54
N LYS A 549 -18.76 -1.80 -22.23
CA LYS A 549 -19.68 -1.03 -21.37
C LYS A 549 -19.25 0.43 -21.29
N PHE A 550 -17.94 0.71 -21.21
CA PHE A 550 -17.39 2.07 -21.13
C PHE A 550 -17.23 2.74 -22.51
N ASN A 551 -16.92 1.99 -23.57
CA ASN A 551 -16.82 2.54 -24.92
C ASN A 551 -18.17 3.05 -25.45
N SER A 552 -19.28 2.46 -25.01
CA SER A 552 -20.63 2.88 -25.42
C SER A 552 -20.95 4.34 -25.04
N THR A 553 -20.39 4.82 -23.93
CA THR A 553 -20.52 6.20 -23.45
C THR A 553 -19.59 7.21 -24.14
N GLU A 554 -18.51 6.74 -24.78
CA GLU A 554 -17.47 7.61 -25.34
C GLU A 554 -17.74 8.10 -26.77
N THR A 555 -18.53 7.36 -27.57
CA THR A 555 -18.56 7.56 -29.05
C THR A 555 -19.06 8.92 -29.53
N GLY A 556 -19.91 9.61 -28.75
CA GLY A 556 -20.39 10.96 -29.08
C GLY A 556 -19.39 12.05 -28.71
N LEU A 557 -18.80 11.95 -27.51
CA LEU A 557 -17.94 12.96 -26.89
C LEU A 557 -16.52 12.90 -27.45
N GLN A 558 -15.98 11.71 -27.70
CA GLN A 558 -14.71 11.52 -28.40
C GLN A 558 -14.74 12.12 -29.81
N LYS A 559 -15.85 11.99 -30.55
CA LYS A 559 -16.00 12.60 -31.87
C LYS A 559 -16.01 14.13 -31.83
N ILE A 560 -16.56 14.72 -30.77
CA ILE A 560 -16.61 16.19 -30.58
C ILE A 560 -15.24 16.72 -30.16
N LEU A 561 -14.56 16.05 -29.22
CA LEU A 561 -13.24 16.45 -28.73
C LEU A 561 -12.15 16.24 -29.78
N ARG A 562 -12.17 15.14 -30.55
CA ARG A 562 -11.27 14.95 -31.70
C ARG A 562 -11.41 16.05 -32.77
N ARG A 563 -12.58 16.68 -32.88
CA ARG A 563 -12.79 17.82 -33.81
C ARG A 563 -12.19 19.13 -33.29
N HIS A 564 -12.05 19.30 -31.98
CA HIS A 564 -11.59 20.54 -31.37
C HIS A 564 -10.11 20.50 -30.93
N CYS A 565 -9.60 19.34 -30.50
CA CYS A 565 -8.19 19.15 -30.12
C CYS A 565 -7.58 17.90 -30.80
N PRO A 566 -7.21 17.97 -32.09
CA PRO A 566 -6.69 16.82 -32.83
C PRO A 566 -5.22 16.46 -32.52
N GLN A 567 -4.45 17.34 -31.88
CA GLN A 567 -2.99 17.16 -31.68
C GLN A 567 -2.61 16.46 -30.36
N ASP A 568 -3.49 16.43 -29.36
CA ASP A 568 -3.19 15.92 -28.01
C ASP A 568 -3.79 14.55 -27.70
N LEU A 569 -4.62 13.99 -28.59
CA LEU A 569 -5.29 12.70 -28.38
C LEU A 569 -4.59 11.61 -29.18
N LYS A 570 -3.75 10.80 -28.51
CA LYS A 570 -3.34 9.50 -29.08
C LYS A 570 -4.53 8.54 -29.00
N ASP A 571 -4.66 7.66 -29.98
CA ASP A 571 -5.79 6.73 -30.05
C ASP A 571 -5.86 5.85 -28.79
N GLY A 572 -6.91 6.02 -27.99
CA GLY A 572 -7.36 5.01 -27.02
C GLY A 572 -6.96 5.19 -25.56
N PHE A 573 -6.59 6.38 -25.08
CA PHE A 573 -6.23 6.60 -23.67
C PHE A 573 -7.34 7.31 -22.86
N PRO A 574 -8.04 6.59 -21.97
CA PRO A 574 -9.05 7.18 -21.07
C PRO A 574 -8.45 8.14 -20.04
N ASP A 575 -7.18 7.94 -19.65
CA ASP A 575 -6.43 8.84 -18.76
C ASP A 575 -6.27 10.25 -19.38
N GLU A 576 -5.82 10.31 -20.63
CA GLU A 576 -5.65 11.57 -21.37
C GLU A 576 -6.99 12.27 -21.57
N PHE A 577 -8.07 11.49 -21.77
CA PHE A 577 -9.42 12.01 -21.95
C PHE A 577 -10.02 12.57 -20.65
N CYS A 578 -9.81 11.89 -19.52
CA CYS A 578 -10.16 12.38 -18.18
C CYS A 578 -9.43 13.69 -17.86
N GLN A 579 -8.11 13.71 -18.08
CA GLN A 579 -7.28 14.90 -17.88
C GLN A 579 -7.73 16.06 -18.77
N LEU A 580 -8.10 15.81 -20.03
CA LEU A 580 -8.62 16.83 -20.94
C LEU A 580 -9.96 17.39 -20.49
N ILE A 581 -10.87 16.56 -19.97
CA ILE A 581 -12.17 17.00 -19.45
C ILE A 581 -11.99 17.91 -18.24
N SER A 582 -11.11 17.54 -17.30
CA SER A 582 -10.82 18.36 -16.12
C SER A 582 -10.10 19.66 -16.51
N LEU A 583 -9.13 19.60 -17.42
CA LEU A 583 -8.37 20.77 -17.88
C LEU A 583 -9.22 21.78 -18.66
N LEU A 584 -10.24 21.31 -19.37
CA LEU A 584 -11.23 22.15 -20.07
C LEU A 584 -12.40 22.59 -19.16
N GLY A 585 -12.46 22.13 -17.91
CA GLY A 585 -13.54 22.45 -16.97
C GLY A 585 -14.91 21.91 -17.41
N LEU A 586 -14.94 20.80 -18.15
CA LEU A 586 -16.16 20.21 -18.72
C LEU A 586 -16.88 19.25 -17.75
N GLU A 587 -16.39 19.13 -16.51
CA GLU A 587 -16.97 18.28 -15.46
C GLU A 587 -18.45 18.58 -15.22
N ASP A 588 -18.84 19.86 -15.24
CA ASP A 588 -20.23 20.29 -15.06
C ASP A 588 -21.12 20.03 -16.28
N MET A 589 -20.53 19.98 -17.49
CA MET A 589 -21.28 19.78 -18.73
C MET A 589 -21.59 18.30 -18.98
N PHE A 590 -20.71 17.39 -18.56
CA PHE A 590 -20.85 15.95 -18.75
C PHE A 590 -20.54 15.15 -17.47
N PRO A 591 -21.28 15.38 -16.38
CA PRO A 591 -20.97 14.78 -15.08
C PRO A 591 -21.01 13.25 -15.10
N ASN A 592 -21.91 12.66 -15.91
CA ASN A 592 -22.00 11.21 -16.03
C ASN A 592 -20.79 10.59 -16.75
N VAL A 593 -20.20 11.30 -17.72
CA VAL A 593 -19.04 10.79 -18.47
C VAL A 593 -17.79 10.87 -17.60
N ASP A 594 -17.59 11.98 -16.89
CA ASP A 594 -16.54 12.13 -15.89
C ASP A 594 -16.60 11.00 -14.84
N ILE A 595 -17.79 10.76 -14.25
CA ILE A 595 -17.98 9.68 -13.27
C ILE A 595 -17.62 8.31 -13.88
N CYS A 596 -18.09 8.02 -15.09
CA CYS A 596 -17.79 6.76 -15.78
C CYS A 596 -16.28 6.58 -16.02
N LEU A 597 -15.57 7.64 -16.41
CA LEU A 597 -14.14 7.57 -16.65
C LEU A 597 -13.35 7.39 -15.34
N ARG A 598 -13.70 8.14 -14.27
CA ARG A 598 -13.08 7.94 -12.95
C ARG A 598 -13.32 6.53 -12.40
N MET A 599 -14.51 5.97 -12.62
CA MET A 599 -14.79 4.56 -12.31
C MET A 599 -13.90 3.62 -13.14
N TYR A 600 -13.76 3.86 -14.44
CA TYR A 600 -12.92 3.05 -15.32
C TYR A 600 -11.45 3.07 -14.90
N LEU A 601 -10.89 4.24 -14.61
CA LEU A 601 -9.51 4.41 -14.16
C LEU A 601 -9.25 3.78 -12.78
N ALA A 602 -10.26 3.79 -11.91
CA ALA A 602 -10.18 3.12 -10.62
C ALA A 602 -10.19 1.58 -10.73
N ILE A 603 -10.55 0.98 -11.87
CA ILE A 603 -10.54 -0.48 -12.05
C ILE A 603 -9.09 -1.00 -12.16
N PRO A 604 -8.68 -2.00 -11.37
CA PRO A 604 -7.32 -2.53 -11.37
C PRO A 604 -7.12 -3.57 -12.47
N ALA A 605 -6.39 -3.24 -13.53
CA ALA A 605 -6.06 -4.16 -14.63
C ALA A 605 -5.02 -5.24 -14.23
N SER A 606 -4.20 -4.97 -13.21
CA SER A 606 -3.18 -5.90 -12.68
C SER A 606 -3.12 -5.84 -11.16
N ASN A 607 -2.45 -6.82 -10.53
CA ASN A 607 -2.23 -6.89 -9.07
C ASN A 607 -0.75 -6.68 -8.70
N CYS A 608 -0.05 -5.88 -9.48
CA CYS A 608 1.42 -5.87 -9.44
C CYS A 608 1.96 -5.08 -8.26
N SER A 609 1.14 -4.20 -7.69
CA SER A 609 1.44 -3.54 -6.42
C SER A 609 1.23 -4.48 -5.22
N GLY A 610 0.26 -5.41 -5.29
CA GLY A 610 0.14 -6.50 -4.32
C GLY A 610 1.41 -7.36 -4.31
N GLU A 611 1.80 -7.90 -5.48
CA GLU A 611 3.02 -8.71 -5.66
C GLU A 611 4.30 -7.99 -5.18
N ARG A 612 4.40 -6.66 -5.41
CA ARG A 612 5.51 -5.84 -4.91
C ARG A 612 5.48 -5.70 -3.39
N ALA A 613 4.33 -5.44 -2.78
CA ALA A 613 4.20 -5.38 -1.32
C ALA A 613 4.66 -6.69 -0.66
N PHE A 614 4.46 -7.85 -1.29
CA PHE A 614 5.00 -9.14 -0.80
C PHE A 614 6.50 -9.29 -0.98
N SER A 615 7.03 -8.91 -2.13
CA SER A 615 8.48 -8.92 -2.37
C SER A 615 9.20 -8.09 -1.29
N LEU A 616 8.60 -6.96 -0.91
CA LEU A 616 9.05 -6.12 0.19
C LEU A 616 8.92 -6.82 1.54
N MET A 617 7.78 -7.43 1.87
CA MET A 617 7.62 -8.20 3.11
C MET A 617 8.72 -9.24 3.31
N LYS A 618 9.04 -10.01 2.25
CA LYS A 618 10.11 -11.01 2.25
C LYS A 618 11.48 -10.37 2.46
N ARG A 619 11.79 -9.28 1.74
CA ARG A 619 13.11 -8.61 1.81
C ARG A 619 13.35 -7.89 3.14
N VAL A 620 12.32 -7.26 3.71
CA VAL A 620 12.47 -6.18 4.70
C VAL A 620 12.17 -6.63 6.13
N GLN A 621 11.23 -7.56 6.35
CA GLN A 621 10.67 -7.75 7.69
C GLN A 621 10.51 -9.17 8.20
N LYS A 622 10.26 -10.16 7.34
CA LYS A 622 10.27 -11.58 7.74
C LYS A 622 11.34 -12.32 6.95
N ASN A 623 12.60 -12.04 7.23
CA ASN A 623 13.73 -12.92 6.86
C ASN A 623 13.97 -13.94 7.98
N HIS A 624 14.82 -14.96 7.75
CA HIS A 624 15.18 -15.96 8.78
C HIS A 624 15.67 -15.34 10.11
N LEU A 625 16.20 -14.12 10.07
CA LEU A 625 16.68 -13.35 11.23
C LEU A 625 15.60 -12.44 11.86
N ARG A 626 14.40 -12.32 11.29
CA ARG A 626 13.37 -11.33 11.70
C ARG A 626 11.97 -11.93 11.85
N SER A 627 11.87 -13.23 12.13
CA SER A 627 10.59 -13.95 12.27
C SER A 627 9.71 -13.45 13.43
N THR A 628 10.25 -12.65 14.34
CA THR A 628 9.61 -12.18 15.59
C THR A 628 8.95 -10.78 15.48
N VAL A 629 9.00 -10.12 14.31
CA VAL A 629 8.33 -8.83 14.12
C VAL A 629 6.82 -8.98 14.28
N LYS A 630 6.22 -8.16 15.16
CA LYS A 630 4.77 -8.13 15.40
C LYS A 630 4.00 -7.63 14.16
N GLN A 631 2.77 -8.12 13.99
CA GLN A 631 1.88 -7.79 12.86
C GLN A 631 1.64 -6.28 12.71
N ASP A 632 1.45 -5.57 13.81
CA ASP A 632 1.16 -4.12 13.78
C ASP A 632 2.37 -3.32 13.28
N LYS A 633 3.59 -3.74 13.67
CA LYS A 633 4.84 -3.13 13.20
C LYS A 633 5.10 -3.47 11.73
N LEU A 634 4.79 -4.68 11.30
CA LEU A 634 4.86 -5.10 9.89
C LEU A 634 4.01 -4.17 9.02
N THR A 635 2.73 -4.04 9.38
CA THR A 635 1.78 -3.18 8.67
C THR A 635 2.25 -1.73 8.66
N ALA A 636 2.64 -1.19 9.82
CA ALA A 636 2.96 0.22 9.95
C ALA A 636 4.15 0.67 9.07
N VAL A 637 5.22 -0.11 9.03
CA VAL A 637 6.37 0.22 8.18
C VAL A 637 6.01 0.13 6.70
N LEU A 638 5.20 -0.86 6.29
CA LEU A 638 4.79 -1.01 4.89
C LEU A 638 3.81 0.08 4.44
N VAL A 639 2.98 0.61 5.35
CA VAL A 639 2.18 1.82 5.10
C VAL A 639 3.09 3.03 4.87
N ILE A 640 4.13 3.20 5.69
CA ILE A 640 5.11 4.29 5.53
C ILE A 640 5.81 4.16 4.17
N GLU A 641 6.39 3.00 3.85
CA GLU A 641 7.14 2.77 2.61
C GLU A 641 6.30 2.99 1.34
N ASN A 642 5.10 2.40 1.26
CA ASN A 642 4.23 2.51 0.08
C ASN A 642 3.59 3.90 -0.09
N SER A 643 3.74 4.81 0.88
CA SER A 643 3.19 6.16 0.78
C SER A 643 4.08 7.12 -0.02
N PHE A 644 5.39 6.85 -0.08
CA PHE A 644 6.40 7.67 -0.75
C PHE A 644 6.67 7.25 -2.21
N THR A 645 6.04 6.16 -2.65
CA THR A 645 6.00 5.68 -4.04
C THR A 645 4.66 5.97 -4.71
#